data_AF-A0A503WKV2-F1
#
_entry.id   AF-A0A503WKV2-F1
#
_cell.length_a   1.000
_cell.length_b   1.000
_cell.length_c   1.000
_cell.angle_alpha   90.00
_cell.angle_beta   90.00
_cell.angle_gamma   90.00
#
_symmetry.space_group_name_H-M   'P 1'
#
loop_
_entity.id
_entity.type
_entity.pdbx_description
1 polymer ?
#
loop_
_entity_poly.entity_id
_entity_poly.type
_entity_poly.pdbx_seq_one_letter_code
_entity_poly.pdbx_strand_id
1 'polypeptide(L)'
;MVSDGIWQDVRIMRVGCFPVTSSAIKRLFFLIALTMFCAPAMADAEIHKGAAGSWIDRVELPRPDPRFDNQIRNGTSNLVSEYQIRQRPDGIETFDRYAYKIVDRTGLERGAAINFEFDPATSQITMNWLNIIRDGVVIERLPGATFDVFRREKDAEKGLFDGWLTAYVNVDDVRVGDIIDYGKTTIRTPIVGADLFFHSVAVAWGEPIALIREKVIWPANQPLNIRQVRTDIQPEVKTEGASKTYTWQSSNPAPVKIEDNLPADFLTYPTVQISSTDRWQDVVDAMLPYYRLDQELPAAYVAKLDDIAARYARPEDRMIEAMRLVQDTIRYVSLSMGRGSYIPRSPGTVIASGFGDCKDKALLLASSLRRLGVQADPALTDLDDGLTLGDMLPTIRAFDHVIVKASIRSQTYWIDATNYLQGGRAENLVPPDYGFALPIVPGSARMERIERKELFQPTTFVSEAFDFPKSKGEALKLTVSTTYRDADADSMRYRLASQSATKLADDYLQYYNRQYPGMSSVAPLSTRDDRDGNVVTTVEAYELPADALDEDDLAKNFPLKADVGISNLPEPDMVGRGGPIWLGSPMFRRHQCIVRNLKAEFVGPEKSDDVITPYVAFKARWSSTPTEFQVDWFLKTIGDRVPAKEIGSYLKSRRKMVDNASWSYNFAYAETEAN
;
A
#
# COMPACT_ATOMS: atom_id res chain seq x y z
N MET A 1 -72.57 46.95 -16.84
CA MET A 1 -73.82 46.48 -17.47
C MET A 1 -74.45 45.46 -16.53
N VAL A 2 -75.78 45.53 -16.35
CA VAL A 2 -76.74 44.43 -16.02
C VAL A 2 -76.12 43.20 -15.32
N SER A 3 -76.21 43.01 -14.00
CA SER A 3 -77.38 42.74 -13.11
C SER A 3 -77.98 41.33 -13.24
N ASP A 4 -78.30 40.74 -12.08
CA ASP A 4 -79.15 39.53 -11.83
C ASP A 4 -78.57 38.17 -12.31
N GLY A 5 -78.44 37.07 -11.54
CA GLY A 5 -78.73 36.71 -10.13
C GLY A 5 -78.37 35.21 -9.90
N ILE A 6 -78.94 34.35 -9.03
CA ILE A 6 -79.89 34.51 -7.90
C ILE A 6 -80.02 33.17 -7.08
N TRP A 7 -79.87 33.17 -5.73
CA TRP A 7 -80.17 32.06 -4.74
C TRP A 7 -79.43 30.68 -4.93
N GLN A 8 -79.35 29.67 -4.03
CA GLN A 8 -79.82 29.26 -2.68
C GLN A 8 -78.80 28.16 -2.16
N ASP A 9 -78.61 27.74 -0.89
CA ASP A 9 -79.06 28.23 0.42
C ASP A 9 -78.13 27.81 1.61
N VAL A 10 -78.40 28.44 2.75
CA VAL A 10 -77.94 28.39 4.15
C VAL A 10 -78.16 27.07 4.93
N ARG A 11 -77.30 26.77 5.93
CA ARG A 11 -77.74 26.14 7.21
C ARG A 11 -77.02 26.63 8.47
N ILE A 12 -77.68 27.60 9.14
CA ILE A 12 -77.88 27.75 10.59
C ILE A 12 -76.71 27.48 11.55
N MET A 13 -76.29 28.55 12.26
CA MET A 13 -75.57 28.46 13.55
C MET A 13 -76.38 29.19 14.63
N ARG A 14 -76.46 28.64 15.85
CA ARG A 14 -76.92 29.39 17.05
C ARG A 14 -76.06 29.09 18.27
N VAL A 15 -75.89 30.16 19.05
CA VAL A 15 -74.99 30.41 20.18
C VAL A 15 -75.19 29.46 21.38
N GLY A 16 -74.11 29.19 22.12
CA GLY A 16 -74.08 28.60 23.47
C GLY A 16 -72.85 29.09 24.27
N CYS A 17 -72.97 29.14 25.61
CA CYS A 17 -72.02 29.80 26.53
C CYS A 17 -70.70 29.05 26.84
N PHE A 18 -69.73 29.81 27.40
CA PHE A 18 -68.61 29.52 28.35
C PHE A 18 -68.29 28.06 28.78
N PRO A 19 -67.03 27.72 29.18
CA PRO A 19 -65.95 28.61 29.64
C PRO A 19 -64.54 28.35 29.03
N VAL A 20 -63.54 29.11 29.48
CA VAL A 20 -62.11 28.90 29.18
C VAL A 20 -61.57 27.71 29.97
N THR A 21 -61.21 26.61 29.30
CA THR A 21 -60.35 25.55 29.87
C THR A 21 -59.35 24.99 28.85
N SER A 22 -58.07 25.09 29.20
CA SER A 22 -56.97 24.17 28.86
C SER A 22 -57.00 23.41 27.52
N SER A 23 -56.51 24.03 26.43
CA SER A 23 -56.06 23.28 25.24
C SER A 23 -54.71 23.71 24.65
N ALA A 24 -54.03 24.70 25.22
CA ALA A 24 -52.68 25.10 24.80
C ALA A 24 -51.58 24.06 25.16
N ILE A 25 -51.77 23.30 26.24
CA ILE A 25 -50.73 22.39 26.78
C ILE A 25 -50.64 21.06 25.99
N LYS A 26 -51.71 20.61 25.33
CA LYS A 26 -51.73 19.31 24.63
C LYS A 26 -51.17 19.32 23.19
N ARG A 27 -50.86 20.48 22.61
CA ARG A 27 -50.14 20.56 21.32
C ARG A 27 -48.63 20.76 21.46
N LEU A 28 -48.14 21.19 22.63
CA LEU A 28 -46.70 21.25 22.91
C LEU A 28 -46.12 19.86 23.23
N PHE A 29 -46.92 18.96 23.80
CA PHE A 29 -46.49 17.58 24.11
C PHE A 29 -46.42 16.61 22.91
N PHE A 30 -46.97 16.96 21.75
CA PHE A 30 -46.89 16.12 20.55
C PHE A 30 -45.77 16.53 19.58
N LEU A 31 -45.06 17.63 19.85
CA LEU A 31 -43.87 18.07 19.11
C LEU A 31 -42.54 17.76 19.83
N ILE A 32 -42.61 17.17 21.03
CA ILE A 32 -41.44 16.76 21.83
C ILE A 32 -41.19 15.24 21.72
N ALA A 33 -42.13 14.48 21.16
CA ALA A 33 -42.06 13.02 21.01
C ALA A 33 -41.43 12.53 19.69
N LEU A 34 -40.99 13.44 18.79
CA LEU A 34 -40.35 13.07 17.52
C LEU A 34 -39.07 13.85 17.20
N THR A 35 -38.48 14.54 18.18
CA THR A 35 -37.04 14.82 18.15
C THR A 35 -36.30 13.57 18.59
N MET A 36 -36.16 12.60 17.67
CA MET A 36 -34.97 11.75 17.70
C MET A 36 -33.78 12.70 17.56
N PHE A 37 -33.15 13.04 18.69
CA PHE A 37 -31.75 13.41 18.67
C PHE A 37 -31.01 12.20 18.13
N CYS A 38 -30.78 12.17 16.82
CA CYS A 38 -29.52 11.68 16.29
C CYS A 38 -28.44 12.62 16.83
N ALA A 39 -28.14 12.46 18.13
CA ALA A 39 -26.83 12.83 18.62
C ALA A 39 -25.84 12.09 17.71
N PRO A 40 -24.84 12.77 17.11
CA PRO A 40 -23.74 12.03 16.52
C PRO A 40 -23.21 11.10 17.60
N ALA A 41 -23.05 9.81 17.29
CA ALA A 41 -22.41 8.88 18.21
C ALA A 41 -21.05 9.50 18.55
N MET A 42 -20.91 10.00 19.79
CA MET A 42 -19.67 10.64 20.20
C MET A 42 -18.64 9.53 20.25
N ALA A 43 -17.60 9.68 19.42
CA ALA A 43 -16.50 8.74 19.36
C ALA A 43 -15.92 8.58 20.76
N ASP A 44 -15.82 7.33 21.23
CA ASP A 44 -15.36 7.06 22.59
C ASP A 44 -13.84 7.19 22.62
N ALA A 45 -13.36 8.27 23.21
CA ALA A 45 -11.94 8.60 23.29
C ALA A 45 -11.31 8.20 24.63
N GLU A 46 -12.07 7.62 25.56
CA GLU A 46 -11.59 7.25 26.89
C GLU A 46 -11.18 5.77 26.97
N ILE A 47 -10.18 5.47 27.81
CA ILE A 47 -9.85 4.09 28.18
C ILE A 47 -10.53 3.75 29.50
N HIS A 48 -11.58 2.94 29.40
CA HIS A 48 -12.33 2.48 30.56
C HIS A 48 -11.49 1.51 31.40
N LYS A 49 -11.81 1.43 32.69
CA LYS A 49 -11.23 0.44 33.62
C LYS A 49 -12.36 -0.41 34.19
N GLY A 50 -12.26 -1.73 34.09
CA GLY A 50 -13.34 -2.61 34.55
C GLY A 50 -13.01 -4.09 34.43
N ALA A 51 -13.59 -4.91 35.31
CA ALA A 51 -13.31 -6.34 35.34
C ALA A 51 -13.57 -7.04 33.99
N ALA A 52 -12.76 -8.05 33.67
CA ALA A 52 -12.98 -8.93 32.53
C ALA A 52 -14.32 -9.68 32.67
N GLY A 53 -15.04 -9.82 31.55
CA GLY A 53 -16.30 -10.56 31.51
C GLY A 53 -16.13 -12.06 31.79
N SER A 54 -17.17 -12.70 32.33
CA SER A 54 -17.17 -14.12 32.73
C SER A 54 -17.03 -15.14 31.59
N TRP A 55 -17.03 -14.68 30.33
CA TRP A 55 -16.82 -15.50 29.14
C TRP A 55 -15.33 -15.73 28.80
N ILE A 56 -14.45 -14.96 29.44
CA ILE A 56 -13.00 -14.98 29.24
C ILE A 56 -12.40 -16.05 30.15
N ASP A 57 -11.75 -17.06 29.56
CA ASP A 57 -10.97 -18.03 30.33
C ASP A 57 -9.73 -17.35 30.90
N ARG A 58 -9.31 -17.70 32.11
CA ARG A 58 -7.98 -17.32 32.61
C ARG A 58 -7.01 -18.47 32.43
N VAL A 59 -5.88 -18.19 31.79
CA VAL A 59 -4.75 -19.12 31.65
C VAL A 59 -3.64 -18.72 32.64
N GLU A 60 -3.04 -19.69 33.32
CA GLU A 60 -1.87 -19.46 34.17
C GLU A 60 -0.66 -19.00 33.33
N LEU A 61 0.29 -18.29 33.96
CA LEU A 61 1.49 -17.87 33.26
C LEU A 61 2.38 -19.07 32.93
N PRO A 62 2.65 -19.35 31.65
CA PRO A 62 3.51 -20.44 31.22
C PRO A 62 4.96 -20.16 31.61
N ARG A 63 5.76 -21.22 31.71
CA ARG A 63 7.22 -21.10 31.79
C ARG A 63 7.79 -21.04 30.37
N PRO A 64 8.64 -20.06 30.04
CA PRO A 64 9.37 -20.05 28.77
C PRO A 64 10.37 -21.21 28.77
N ASP A 65 10.59 -21.80 27.60
CA ASP A 65 11.57 -22.86 27.40
C ASP A 65 12.99 -22.28 27.38
N PRO A 66 13.88 -22.63 28.33
CA PRO A 66 15.23 -22.07 28.44
C PRO A 66 16.11 -22.31 27.19
N ARG A 67 15.73 -23.24 26.30
CA ARG A 67 16.43 -23.46 25.02
C ARG A 67 16.43 -22.22 24.11
N PHE A 68 15.57 -21.24 24.39
CA PHE A 68 15.43 -20.01 23.62
C PHE A 68 15.97 -18.75 24.33
N ASP A 69 16.55 -18.86 25.53
CA ASP A 69 17.04 -17.70 26.28
C ASP A 69 18.08 -16.89 25.50
N ASN A 70 18.93 -17.55 24.70
CA ASN A 70 19.93 -16.91 23.84
C ASN A 70 19.36 -16.30 22.54
N GLN A 71 18.06 -16.42 22.31
CA GLN A 71 17.33 -15.83 21.18
C GLN A 71 16.41 -14.69 21.59
N ILE A 72 16.37 -14.36 22.89
CA ILE A 72 15.69 -13.16 23.41
C ILE A 72 16.32 -11.93 22.77
N ARG A 73 15.46 -11.05 22.23
CA ARG A 73 15.84 -9.76 21.66
C ARG A 73 15.16 -8.66 22.47
N ASN A 74 15.65 -7.43 22.31
CA ASN A 74 15.04 -6.23 22.91
C ASN A 74 14.92 -6.23 24.44
N GLY A 75 15.52 -7.21 25.14
CA GLY A 75 15.52 -7.35 26.59
C GLY A 75 14.22 -7.89 27.22
N THR A 76 13.31 -8.46 26.42
CA THR A 76 11.99 -8.95 26.88
C THR A 76 11.76 -10.41 26.52
N SER A 77 11.39 -11.25 27.50
CA SER A 77 11.00 -12.64 27.27
C SER A 77 9.47 -12.74 27.20
N ASN A 78 8.91 -13.05 26.03
CA ASN A 78 7.47 -13.11 25.84
C ASN A 78 6.89 -14.38 26.47
N LEU A 79 5.86 -14.24 27.31
CA LEU A 79 5.24 -15.35 28.03
C LEU A 79 3.88 -15.72 27.42
N VAL A 80 3.01 -14.74 27.24
CA VAL A 80 1.65 -14.96 26.72
C VAL A 80 1.34 -13.92 25.64
N SER A 81 0.77 -14.41 24.55
CA SER A 81 -0.10 -13.65 23.65
C SER A 81 -1.40 -14.44 23.54
N GLU A 82 -2.47 -13.90 24.10
CA GLU A 82 -3.76 -14.55 24.16
C GLU A 82 -4.85 -13.65 23.60
N TYR A 83 -5.65 -14.20 22.70
CA TYR A 83 -6.83 -13.58 22.14
C TYR A 83 -8.04 -14.48 22.40
N GLN A 84 -9.13 -13.88 22.86
CA GLN A 84 -10.43 -14.53 22.94
C GLN A 84 -11.46 -13.63 22.25
N ILE A 85 -12.31 -14.20 21.41
CA ILE A 85 -13.25 -13.47 20.55
C ILE A 85 -14.64 -14.06 20.75
N ARG A 86 -15.65 -13.21 20.90
CA ARG A 86 -17.05 -13.61 20.80
C ARG A 86 -17.85 -12.69 19.87
N GLN A 87 -18.79 -13.28 19.14
CA GLN A 87 -19.81 -12.48 18.43
C GLN A 87 -20.73 -11.77 19.43
N ARG A 88 -21.24 -10.61 19.03
CA ARG A 88 -22.35 -9.89 19.65
C ARG A 88 -23.39 -9.52 18.59
N PRO A 89 -24.64 -9.22 18.97
CA PRO A 89 -25.67 -8.76 18.02
C PRO A 89 -25.31 -7.45 17.29
N ASP A 90 -24.39 -6.66 17.85
CA ASP A 90 -23.93 -5.35 17.38
C ASP A 90 -22.47 -5.37 16.87
N GLY A 91 -21.85 -6.55 16.73
CA GLY A 91 -20.48 -6.70 16.28
C GLY A 91 -19.70 -7.79 17.03
N ILE A 92 -18.55 -7.42 17.60
CA ILE A 92 -17.60 -8.37 18.19
C ILE A 92 -17.07 -7.83 19.52
N GLU A 93 -16.81 -8.71 20.47
CA GLU A 93 -16.01 -8.41 21.67
C GLU A 93 -14.74 -9.25 21.63
N THR A 94 -13.58 -8.59 21.64
CA THR A 94 -12.27 -9.24 21.75
C THR A 94 -11.71 -8.99 23.14
N PHE A 95 -11.04 -9.99 23.69
CA PHE A 95 -10.19 -9.88 24.86
C PHE A 95 -8.76 -10.19 24.42
N ASP A 96 -7.85 -9.26 24.65
CA ASP A 96 -6.45 -9.34 24.24
C ASP A 96 -5.57 -9.26 25.51
N ARG A 97 -4.70 -10.24 25.71
CA ARG A 97 -3.76 -10.30 26.85
C ARG A 97 -2.33 -10.49 26.38
N TYR A 98 -1.42 -9.74 27.00
CA TYR A 98 0.01 -9.94 26.86
C TYR A 98 0.67 -10.07 28.22
N ALA A 99 1.64 -10.99 28.31
CA ALA A 99 2.55 -11.05 29.43
C ALA A 99 3.98 -11.26 28.96
N TYR A 100 4.94 -10.53 29.55
CA TYR A 100 6.36 -10.63 29.24
C TYR A 100 7.23 -10.31 30.46
N LYS A 101 8.42 -10.91 30.53
CA LYS A 101 9.42 -10.66 31.58
C LYS A 101 10.47 -9.65 31.11
N ILE A 102 10.81 -8.69 31.96
CA ILE A 102 11.95 -7.77 31.77
C ILE A 102 13.25 -8.54 32.10
N VAL A 103 14.13 -8.70 31.12
CA VAL A 103 15.37 -9.48 31.23
C VAL A 103 16.59 -8.61 31.48
N ASP A 104 16.63 -7.40 30.89
CA ASP A 104 17.76 -6.48 31.01
C ASP A 104 17.33 -5.00 30.97
N ARG A 105 18.30 -4.07 30.95
CA ARG A 105 18.04 -2.61 30.91
C ARG A 105 17.35 -2.16 29.62
N THR A 106 17.66 -2.75 28.47
CA THR A 106 17.00 -2.44 27.18
C THR A 106 15.52 -2.82 27.25
N GLY A 107 15.24 -3.97 27.85
CA GLY A 107 13.88 -4.43 28.12
C GLY A 107 13.15 -3.52 29.08
N LEU A 108 13.84 -2.98 30.10
CA LEU A 108 13.25 -2.04 31.06
C LEU A 108 12.79 -0.74 30.39
N GLU A 109 13.62 -0.12 29.53
CA GLU A 109 13.24 1.14 28.84
C GLU A 109 12.01 0.97 27.93
N ARG A 110 11.78 -0.23 27.39
CA ARG A 110 10.68 -0.52 26.45
C ARG A 110 9.44 -1.08 27.14
N GLY A 111 9.63 -2.08 28.00
CA GLY A 111 8.56 -2.82 28.68
C GLY A 111 7.98 -2.11 29.91
N ALA A 112 8.53 -0.95 30.32
CA ALA A 112 7.90 -0.10 31.32
C ALA A 112 6.76 0.77 30.76
N ALA A 113 6.50 0.77 29.46
CA ALA A 113 5.40 1.49 28.83
C ALA A 113 4.51 0.57 28.00
N ILE A 114 3.19 0.78 28.05
CA ILE A 114 2.22 0.09 27.22
C ILE A 114 1.53 1.12 26.34
N ASN A 115 1.42 0.82 25.05
CA ASN A 115 0.66 1.62 24.11
C ASN A 115 -0.13 0.74 23.15
N PHE A 116 -1.28 1.24 22.70
CA PHE A 116 -2.09 0.60 21.66
C PHE A 116 -2.91 1.64 20.91
N GLU A 117 -3.13 1.40 19.62
CA GLU A 117 -3.90 2.27 18.74
C GLU A 117 -5.34 1.71 18.55
N PHE A 118 -6.33 2.60 18.43
CA PHE A 118 -7.74 2.25 18.19
C PHE A 118 -8.50 3.32 17.41
N ASP A 119 -9.52 2.90 16.65
CA ASP A 119 -10.51 3.79 16.04
C ASP A 119 -11.64 4.08 17.04
N PRO A 120 -11.76 5.32 17.56
CA PRO A 120 -12.77 5.68 18.55
C PRO A 120 -14.19 5.76 17.97
N ALA A 121 -14.35 5.73 16.64
CA ALA A 121 -15.67 5.71 16.00
C ALA A 121 -16.29 4.30 15.97
N THR A 122 -15.49 3.24 16.14
CA THR A 122 -15.93 1.84 16.06
C THR A 122 -15.54 0.98 17.25
N SER A 123 -14.66 1.44 18.13
CA SER A 123 -14.05 0.64 19.19
C SER A 123 -14.18 1.31 20.56
N GLN A 124 -14.67 0.57 21.56
CA GLN A 124 -14.63 0.95 22.97
C GLN A 124 -13.66 0.00 23.70
N ILE A 125 -12.75 0.55 24.50
CA ILE A 125 -11.70 -0.23 25.19
C ILE A 125 -11.86 -0.15 26.70
N THR A 126 -11.88 -1.32 27.33
CA THR A 126 -11.78 -1.49 28.79
C THR A 126 -10.49 -2.21 29.13
N MET A 127 -9.55 -1.55 29.80
CA MET A 127 -8.42 -2.23 30.42
C MET A 127 -8.94 -3.04 31.62
N ASN A 128 -8.66 -4.35 31.66
CA ASN A 128 -9.19 -5.27 32.65
C ASN A 128 -8.23 -5.54 33.81
N TRP A 129 -6.94 -5.60 33.53
CA TRP A 129 -5.88 -5.57 34.54
C TRP A 129 -4.59 -5.02 33.95
N LEU A 130 -3.74 -4.53 34.84
CA LEU A 130 -2.36 -4.14 34.55
C LEU A 130 -1.57 -4.43 35.83
N ASN A 131 -0.71 -5.43 35.77
CA ASN A 131 -0.03 -6.01 36.92
C ASN A 131 1.48 -6.06 36.68
N ILE A 132 2.24 -5.80 37.74
CA ILE A 132 3.63 -6.24 37.86
C ILE A 132 3.62 -7.51 38.71
N ILE A 133 4.36 -8.54 38.29
CA ILE A 133 4.58 -9.74 39.09
C ILE A 133 6.07 -9.82 39.40
N ARG A 134 6.39 -9.66 40.69
CA ARG A 134 7.75 -9.57 41.23
C ARG A 134 7.95 -10.67 42.26
N ASP A 135 8.88 -11.58 42.02
CA ASP A 135 9.17 -12.73 42.90
C ASP A 135 7.93 -13.58 43.25
N GLY A 136 6.97 -13.66 42.32
CA GLY A 136 5.68 -14.34 42.49
C GLY A 136 4.57 -13.52 43.17
N VAL A 137 4.87 -12.30 43.65
CA VAL A 137 3.89 -11.39 44.24
C VAL A 137 3.28 -10.52 43.14
N VAL A 138 1.94 -10.50 43.05
CA VAL A 138 1.19 -9.63 42.14
C VAL A 138 1.03 -8.23 42.76
N ILE A 139 1.40 -7.21 42.00
CA ILE A 139 1.26 -5.78 42.33
C ILE A 139 0.35 -5.16 41.27
N GLU A 140 -0.90 -4.85 41.66
CA GLU A 140 -1.86 -4.20 40.78
C GLU A 140 -1.47 -2.74 40.52
N ARG A 141 -1.41 -2.34 39.25
CA ARG A 141 -1.13 -0.95 38.82
C ARG A 141 -2.34 -0.27 38.17
N LEU A 142 -3.30 -1.03 37.64
CA LEU A 142 -4.48 -0.47 36.95
C LEU A 142 -5.26 0.61 37.74
N PRO A 143 -5.49 0.48 39.08
CA PRO A 143 -6.21 1.51 39.82
C PRO A 143 -5.53 2.89 39.74
N GLY A 144 -4.19 2.93 39.88
CA GLY A 144 -3.39 4.16 39.83
C GLY A 144 -2.93 4.59 38.43
N ALA A 145 -3.01 3.72 37.44
CA ALA A 145 -2.59 4.00 36.06
C ALA A 145 -3.40 5.16 35.42
N THR A 146 -2.72 6.09 34.76
CA THR A 146 -3.34 7.12 33.92
C THR A 146 -3.03 6.84 32.46
N PHE A 147 -4.03 6.93 31.59
CA PHE A 147 -3.87 6.73 30.15
C PHE A 147 -3.84 8.10 29.46
N ASP A 148 -2.71 8.43 28.86
CA ASP A 148 -2.60 9.55 27.93
C ASP A 148 -3.17 9.10 26.59
N VAL A 149 -4.31 9.67 26.18
CA VAL A 149 -4.92 9.38 24.88
C VAL A 149 -4.73 10.56 23.94
N PHE A 150 -4.07 10.33 22.81
CA PHE A 150 -3.77 11.37 21.83
C PHE A 150 -3.86 10.83 20.39
N ARG A 151 -4.09 11.74 19.47
CA ARG A 151 -4.15 11.47 18.02
C ARG A 151 -2.79 11.73 17.39
N ARG A 152 -2.36 10.86 16.47
CA ARG A 152 -1.09 10.99 15.74
C ARG A 152 -1.28 10.70 14.26
N GLU A 153 -1.74 11.71 13.52
CA GLU A 153 -1.87 11.67 12.06
C GLU A 153 -0.45 11.72 11.43
N LYS A 154 0.15 10.56 11.16
CA LYS A 154 1.57 10.45 10.73
C LYS A 154 1.84 11.00 9.32
N ASP A 155 0.80 11.09 8.50
CA ASP A 155 0.87 11.38 7.07
C ASP A 155 -0.07 12.56 6.68
N ALA A 156 -0.37 13.43 7.65
CA ALA A 156 -1.24 14.60 7.46
C ALA A 156 -0.71 15.57 6.40
N GLU A 157 0.61 15.68 6.25
CA GLU A 157 1.29 16.47 5.21
C GLU A 157 1.10 15.90 3.80
N LYS A 158 0.82 14.60 3.68
CA LYS A 158 0.39 13.92 2.44
C LYS A 158 -1.12 14.01 2.23
N GLY A 159 -1.84 14.65 3.15
CA GLY A 159 -3.30 14.74 3.14
C GLY A 159 -4.01 13.46 3.56
N LEU A 160 -3.36 12.60 4.34
CA LEU A 160 -3.95 11.37 4.89
C LEU A 160 -4.33 11.60 6.35
N PHE A 161 -5.60 11.33 6.68
CA PHE A 161 -6.13 11.44 8.04
C PHE A 161 -6.92 10.18 8.36
N ASP A 162 -6.46 9.41 9.34
CA ASP A 162 -7.09 8.17 9.80
C ASP A 162 -7.89 8.38 11.10
N GLY A 163 -7.52 9.38 11.90
CA GLY A 163 -8.13 9.73 13.17
C GLY A 163 -8.03 8.68 14.28
N TRP A 164 -7.15 7.69 14.15
CA TRP A 164 -6.86 6.72 15.20
C TRP A 164 -6.26 7.42 16.42
N LEU A 165 -6.61 6.90 17.60
CA LEU A 165 -6.07 7.35 18.87
C LEU A 165 -5.04 6.34 19.37
N THR A 166 -3.89 6.85 19.81
CA THR A 166 -2.93 6.10 20.63
C THR A 166 -3.31 6.32 22.09
N ALA A 167 -3.58 5.22 22.82
CA ALA A 167 -3.54 5.23 24.28
C ALA A 167 -2.15 4.82 24.75
N TYR A 168 -1.58 5.58 25.69
CA TYR A 168 -0.27 5.35 26.29
C TYR A 168 -0.39 5.31 27.81
N VAL A 169 0.35 4.41 28.47
CA VAL A 169 0.50 4.37 29.92
C VAL A 169 1.93 4.02 30.30
N ASN A 170 2.52 4.80 31.20
CA ASN A 170 3.74 4.44 31.89
C ASN A 170 3.42 3.55 33.10
N VAL A 171 4.13 2.43 33.24
CA VAL A 171 3.97 1.49 34.35
C VAL A 171 5.01 1.83 35.42
N ASP A 172 4.56 2.32 36.57
CA ASP A 172 5.45 2.80 37.62
C ASP A 172 6.16 1.68 38.38
N ASP A 173 7.42 1.93 38.76
CA ASP A 173 8.29 0.98 39.49
C ASP A 173 8.34 -0.40 38.83
N VAL A 174 8.67 -0.45 37.54
CA VAL A 174 9.12 -1.66 36.83
C VAL A 174 10.62 -1.85 37.01
N ARG A 175 11.06 -3.10 37.11
CA ARG A 175 12.45 -3.49 37.37
C ARG A 175 12.86 -4.67 36.48
N VAL A 176 14.16 -4.84 36.29
CA VAL A 176 14.71 -6.07 35.70
C VAL A 176 14.35 -7.26 36.60
N GLY A 177 13.81 -8.32 35.98
CA GLY A 177 13.29 -9.50 36.66
C GLY A 177 11.76 -9.53 36.78
N ASP A 178 11.08 -8.39 36.73
CA ASP A 178 9.62 -8.30 36.80
C ASP A 178 8.95 -8.91 35.56
N ILE A 179 7.73 -9.43 35.74
CA ILE A 179 6.80 -9.74 34.65
C ILE A 179 5.73 -8.65 34.60
N ILE A 180 5.46 -8.11 33.41
CA ILE A 180 4.29 -7.28 33.13
C ILE A 180 3.20 -8.21 32.58
N ASP A 181 2.00 -8.16 33.14
CA ASP A 181 0.81 -8.88 32.67
C ASP A 181 -0.36 -7.91 32.60
N TYR A 182 -0.92 -7.73 31.41
CA TYR A 182 -2.08 -6.89 31.19
C TYR A 182 -3.07 -7.54 30.22
N GLY A 183 -4.35 -7.26 30.44
CA GLY A 183 -5.44 -7.74 29.61
C GLY A 183 -6.45 -6.62 29.39
N LYS A 184 -6.97 -6.50 28.16
CA LYS A 184 -7.99 -5.54 27.79
C LYS A 184 -9.12 -6.20 27.01
N THR A 185 -10.32 -5.64 27.11
CA THR A 185 -11.49 -6.00 26.31
C THR A 185 -11.77 -4.87 25.34
N THR A 186 -11.93 -5.18 24.06
CA THR A 186 -12.36 -4.22 23.02
C THR A 186 -13.73 -4.64 22.50
N ILE A 187 -14.74 -3.79 22.66
CA ILE A 187 -16.01 -3.94 21.94
C ILE A 187 -15.84 -3.22 20.60
N ARG A 188 -16.10 -3.92 19.49
CA ARG A 188 -16.03 -3.38 18.13
C ARG A 188 -17.40 -3.45 17.47
N THR A 189 -17.86 -2.32 16.96
CA THR A 189 -19.12 -2.17 16.22
C THR A 189 -18.79 -1.83 14.76
N PRO A 190 -18.81 -2.81 13.84
CA PRO A 190 -18.48 -2.58 12.43
C PRO A 190 -19.48 -1.63 11.76
N ILE A 191 -18.98 -0.71 10.92
CA ILE A 191 -19.81 0.23 10.15
C ILE A 191 -20.39 -0.43 8.90
N VAL A 192 -19.67 -1.41 8.36
CA VAL A 192 -20.07 -2.21 7.20
C VAL A 192 -19.78 -3.68 7.52
N GLY A 193 -20.66 -4.58 7.08
CA GLY A 193 -20.49 -6.03 7.27
C GLY A 193 -20.53 -6.47 8.74
N ALA A 194 -21.52 -6.02 9.52
CA ALA A 194 -21.65 -6.39 10.94
C ALA A 194 -21.76 -7.92 11.19
N ASP A 195 -22.32 -8.66 10.24
CA ASP A 195 -22.40 -10.14 10.24
C ASP A 195 -21.15 -10.83 9.66
N LEU A 196 -20.19 -10.06 9.11
CA LEU A 196 -18.94 -10.57 8.57
C LEU A 196 -17.86 -10.55 9.66
N PHE A 197 -17.22 -11.70 9.85
CA PHE A 197 -16.09 -11.86 10.75
C PHE A 197 -14.90 -12.40 9.97
N PHE A 198 -13.73 -11.83 10.27
CA PHE A 198 -12.45 -12.37 9.87
C PHE A 198 -11.43 -12.15 10.98
N HIS A 199 -10.61 -13.17 11.22
CA HIS A 199 -9.45 -13.07 12.09
C HIS A 199 -8.28 -13.85 11.50
N SER A 200 -7.07 -13.41 11.78
CA SER A 200 -5.84 -14.04 11.30
C SER A 200 -4.81 -14.03 12.42
N VAL A 201 -4.41 -15.22 12.86
CA VAL A 201 -3.50 -15.39 14.00
C VAL A 201 -2.23 -16.12 13.59
N ALA A 202 -1.08 -15.49 13.86
CA ALA A 202 0.23 -16.12 13.73
C ALA A 202 0.45 -17.11 14.90
N VAL A 203 0.71 -18.38 14.60
CA VAL A 203 0.90 -19.45 15.58
C VAL A 203 2.37 -19.70 15.95
N ALA A 204 3.29 -18.92 15.37
CA ALA A 204 4.69 -18.79 15.78
C ALA A 204 5.22 -17.39 15.41
N TRP A 205 6.12 -16.82 16.22
CA TRP A 205 6.63 -15.45 16.09
C TRP A 205 8.14 -15.41 15.78
N GLY A 206 8.67 -14.25 15.41
CA GLY A 206 10.11 -14.06 15.17
C GLY A 206 10.97 -13.99 16.45
N GLU A 207 10.36 -13.72 17.60
CA GLU A 207 10.97 -13.80 18.92
C GLU A 207 10.44 -15.01 19.71
N PRO A 208 11.20 -15.54 20.69
CA PRO A 208 10.69 -16.55 21.61
C PRO A 208 9.43 -16.11 22.34
N ILE A 209 8.44 -17.01 22.41
CA ILE A 209 7.20 -16.84 23.16
C ILE A 209 6.77 -18.16 23.79
N ALA A 210 6.36 -18.14 25.06
CA ALA A 210 6.01 -19.37 25.78
C ALA A 210 4.61 -19.93 25.44
N LEU A 211 3.64 -19.05 25.18
CA LEU A 211 2.27 -19.42 24.78
C LEU A 211 1.68 -18.42 23.79
N ILE A 212 1.19 -18.94 22.67
CA ILE A 212 0.18 -18.26 21.83
C ILE A 212 -1.13 -19.04 21.99
N ARG A 213 -2.23 -18.34 22.29
CA ARG A 213 -3.58 -18.95 22.40
C ARG A 213 -4.62 -18.08 21.70
N GLU A 214 -5.46 -18.72 20.90
CA GLU A 214 -6.62 -18.11 20.24
C GLU A 214 -7.89 -18.87 20.64
N LYS A 215 -8.97 -18.17 21.01
CA LYS A 215 -10.27 -18.77 21.32
C LYS A 215 -11.39 -17.98 20.64
N VAL A 216 -12.09 -18.61 19.69
CA VAL A 216 -13.26 -17.99 19.03
C VAL A 216 -14.54 -18.68 19.47
N ILE A 217 -15.47 -17.92 20.06
CA ILE A 217 -16.82 -18.34 20.45
C ILE A 217 -17.82 -17.77 19.42
N TRP A 218 -18.47 -18.66 18.67
CA TRP A 218 -19.30 -18.30 17.52
C TRP A 218 -20.62 -19.08 17.49
N PRO A 219 -21.71 -18.61 16.86
CA PRO A 219 -22.95 -19.39 16.76
C PRO A 219 -22.75 -20.74 16.07
N ALA A 220 -23.30 -21.80 16.66
CA ALA A 220 -23.17 -23.17 16.15
C ALA A 220 -23.84 -23.38 14.78
N ASN A 221 -24.78 -22.51 14.40
CA ASN A 221 -25.47 -22.50 13.10
C ASN A 221 -24.76 -21.68 12.01
N GLN A 222 -23.64 -21.00 12.33
CA GLN A 222 -22.81 -20.25 11.40
C GLN A 222 -21.39 -20.85 11.40
N PRO A 223 -21.14 -21.97 10.71
CA PRO A 223 -19.82 -22.61 10.75
C PRO A 223 -18.73 -21.68 10.18
N LEU A 224 -17.63 -21.54 10.92
CA LEU A 224 -16.47 -20.76 10.48
C LEU A 224 -15.63 -21.53 9.45
N ASN A 225 -15.20 -20.82 8.41
CA ASN A 225 -14.20 -21.27 7.44
C ASN A 225 -12.80 -21.05 8.03
N ILE A 226 -11.93 -22.05 7.93
CA ILE A 226 -10.59 -22.05 8.52
C ILE A 226 -9.58 -22.43 7.45
N ARG A 227 -8.54 -21.60 7.27
CA ARG A 227 -7.42 -21.86 6.35
C ARG A 227 -6.10 -21.79 7.12
N GLN A 228 -5.30 -22.83 6.98
CA GLN A 228 -3.98 -22.93 7.61
C GLN A 228 -2.90 -22.63 6.57
N VAL A 229 -1.96 -21.75 6.91
CA VAL A 229 -0.86 -21.36 6.02
C VAL A 229 0.46 -21.65 6.74
N ARG A 230 1.27 -22.55 6.16
CA ARG A 230 2.56 -23.01 6.71
C ARG A 230 2.48 -23.58 8.15
N THR A 231 1.32 -24.08 8.54
CA THR A 231 1.05 -24.77 9.82
C THR A 231 0.05 -25.91 9.62
N ASP A 232 0.09 -26.89 10.52
CA ASP A 232 -0.84 -28.02 10.64
C ASP A 232 -1.74 -27.92 11.89
N ILE A 233 -1.57 -26.88 12.73
CA ILE A 233 -2.27 -26.71 14.01
C ILE A 233 -3.78 -26.55 13.80
N GLN A 234 -4.54 -27.55 14.23
CA GLN A 234 -6.00 -27.57 14.22
C GLN A 234 -6.57 -26.99 15.53
N PRO A 235 -7.80 -26.45 15.53
CA PRO A 235 -8.48 -26.07 16.76
C PRO A 235 -8.99 -27.29 17.54
N GLU A 236 -8.96 -27.21 18.87
CA GLU A 236 -9.92 -27.95 19.69
C GLU A 236 -11.31 -27.32 19.50
N VAL A 237 -12.32 -28.13 19.15
CA VAL A 237 -13.69 -27.66 18.89
C VAL A 237 -14.66 -28.23 19.91
N LYS A 238 -15.36 -27.34 20.63
CA LYS A 238 -16.41 -27.67 21.61
C LYS A 238 -17.72 -27.03 21.19
N THR A 239 -18.86 -27.69 21.43
CA THR A 239 -20.19 -27.15 21.15
C THR A 239 -21.00 -27.14 22.44
N GLU A 240 -21.49 -25.97 22.82
CA GLU A 240 -22.15 -25.69 24.10
C GLU A 240 -23.44 -24.91 23.83
N GLY A 241 -24.58 -25.62 23.87
CA GLY A 241 -25.88 -25.04 23.54
C GLY A 241 -25.95 -24.50 22.11
N ALA A 242 -26.15 -23.20 21.97
CA ALA A 242 -26.23 -22.51 20.68
C ALA A 242 -24.87 -22.02 20.14
N SER A 243 -23.78 -22.22 20.89
CA SER A 243 -22.44 -21.72 20.56
C SER A 243 -21.46 -22.85 20.28
N LYS A 244 -20.46 -22.55 19.45
CA LYS A 244 -19.30 -23.39 19.19
C LYS A 244 -18.02 -22.60 19.51
N THR A 245 -17.15 -23.22 20.27
CA THR A 245 -15.85 -22.68 20.69
C THR A 245 -14.75 -23.39 19.93
N TYR A 246 -13.88 -22.62 19.28
CA TYR A 246 -12.68 -23.08 18.59
C TYR A 246 -11.46 -22.56 19.35
N THR A 247 -10.51 -23.43 19.74
CA THR A 247 -9.31 -23.03 20.48
C THR A 247 -8.05 -23.52 19.78
N TRP A 248 -7.16 -22.61 19.37
CA TRP A 248 -5.82 -22.92 18.88
C TRP A 248 -4.79 -22.60 19.96
N GLN A 249 -3.73 -23.40 20.05
CA GLN A 249 -2.67 -23.18 21.02
C GLN A 249 -1.30 -23.61 20.48
N SER A 250 -0.29 -22.77 20.68
CA SER A 250 1.13 -23.08 20.48
C SER A 250 1.89 -22.87 21.78
N SER A 251 2.51 -23.92 22.30
CA SER A 251 3.34 -23.86 23.51
C SER A 251 4.82 -23.95 23.14
N ASN A 252 5.59 -22.92 23.50
CA ASN A 252 7.01 -22.75 23.15
C ASN A 252 7.34 -23.05 21.66
N PRO A 253 6.61 -22.47 20.68
CA PRO A 253 6.91 -22.65 19.26
C PRO A 253 8.35 -22.21 18.93
N ALA A 254 8.95 -22.85 17.92
CA ALA A 254 10.26 -22.43 17.44
C ALA A 254 10.19 -21.03 16.79
N PRO A 255 11.08 -20.08 17.15
CA PRO A 255 11.10 -18.76 16.54
C PRO A 255 11.27 -18.83 15.02
N VAL A 256 10.46 -18.05 14.32
CA VAL A 256 10.44 -17.94 12.86
C VAL A 256 11.59 -17.03 12.42
N LYS A 257 12.44 -17.52 11.52
CA LYS A 257 13.44 -16.66 10.90
C LYS A 257 12.74 -15.67 9.97
N ILE A 258 12.86 -14.38 10.28
CA ILE A 258 12.44 -13.30 9.39
C ILE A 258 13.40 -13.29 8.20
N GLU A 259 12.85 -13.20 6.99
CA GLU A 259 13.60 -13.13 5.74
C GLU A 259 13.20 -11.86 4.99
N ASP A 260 14.18 -11.20 4.39
CA ASP A 260 14.01 -10.00 3.58
C ASP A 260 13.50 -10.33 2.17
N ASN A 261 13.06 -9.34 1.39
CA ASN A 261 12.73 -9.51 -0.03
C ASN A 261 11.76 -10.68 -0.33
N LEU A 262 10.84 -11.02 0.58
CA LEU A 262 9.79 -12.02 0.32
C LEU A 262 8.72 -11.41 -0.60
N PRO A 263 8.08 -12.21 -1.48
CA PRO A 263 6.88 -11.75 -2.18
C PRO A 263 5.73 -11.63 -1.18
N ALA A 264 4.84 -10.66 -1.38
CA ALA A 264 3.69 -10.42 -0.49
C ALA A 264 2.82 -11.68 -0.26
N ASP A 265 2.62 -12.49 -1.30
CA ASP A 265 1.89 -13.76 -1.22
C ASP A 265 2.54 -14.84 -0.32
N PHE A 266 3.77 -14.64 0.15
CA PHE A 266 4.46 -15.52 1.10
C PHE A 266 4.34 -15.01 2.54
N LEU A 267 3.29 -15.44 3.25
CA LEU A 267 3.12 -15.14 4.68
C LEU A 267 4.32 -15.65 5.50
N THR A 268 5.10 -14.72 6.08
CA THR A 268 6.33 -15.00 6.85
C THR A 268 6.08 -15.88 8.08
N TYR A 269 4.99 -15.64 8.80
CA TYR A 269 4.63 -16.39 10.00
C TYR A 269 3.65 -17.52 9.67
N PRO A 270 3.82 -18.74 10.23
CA PRO A 270 2.79 -19.76 10.24
C PRO A 270 1.49 -19.19 10.81
N THR A 271 0.39 -19.29 10.06
CA THR A 271 -0.82 -18.50 10.30
C THR A 271 -2.09 -19.33 10.14
N VAL A 272 -3.09 -19.07 10.96
CA VAL A 272 -4.47 -19.54 10.78
C VAL A 272 -5.36 -18.35 10.44
N GLN A 273 -6.02 -18.41 9.28
CA GLN A 273 -7.08 -17.49 8.87
C GLN A 273 -8.43 -18.10 9.20
N ILE A 274 -9.36 -17.28 9.68
CA ILE A 274 -10.71 -17.65 10.12
C ILE A 274 -11.69 -16.66 9.50
N SER A 275 -12.77 -17.12 8.85
CA SER A 275 -13.81 -16.24 8.29
C SER A 275 -15.22 -16.79 8.50
N SER A 276 -16.23 -15.93 8.67
CA SER A 276 -17.64 -16.33 8.67
C SER A 276 -18.22 -16.59 7.27
N THR A 277 -17.46 -16.32 6.20
CA THR A 277 -17.86 -16.56 4.81
C THR A 277 -16.73 -17.18 3.97
N ASP A 278 -17.11 -17.95 2.95
CA ASP A 278 -16.25 -18.49 1.89
C ASP A 278 -16.45 -17.74 0.54
N ARG A 279 -17.28 -16.69 0.52
CA ARG A 279 -17.72 -15.97 -0.67
C ARG A 279 -17.33 -14.49 -0.65
N TRP A 280 -16.54 -14.07 -1.64
CA TRP A 280 -16.28 -12.66 -1.91
C TRP A 280 -17.54 -11.85 -2.25
N GLN A 281 -18.61 -12.49 -2.73
CA GLN A 281 -19.91 -11.82 -2.94
C GLN A 281 -20.47 -11.26 -1.62
N ASP A 282 -20.28 -11.92 -0.49
CA ASP A 282 -20.88 -11.48 0.78
C ASP A 282 -20.19 -10.21 1.29
N VAL A 283 -18.89 -10.06 1.02
CA VAL A 283 -18.13 -8.82 1.23
C VAL A 283 -18.63 -7.70 0.30
N VAL A 284 -18.89 -8.02 -0.96
CA VAL A 284 -19.44 -7.06 -1.92
C VAL A 284 -20.86 -6.64 -1.57
N ASP A 285 -21.73 -7.56 -1.14
CA ASP A 285 -23.12 -7.27 -0.78
C ASP A 285 -23.20 -6.33 0.44
N ALA A 286 -22.25 -6.42 1.38
CA ALA A 286 -22.11 -5.46 2.48
C ALA A 286 -21.72 -4.04 2.01
N MET A 287 -20.90 -3.94 0.95
CA MET A 287 -20.39 -2.66 0.40
C MET A 287 -21.33 -2.04 -0.64
N LEU A 288 -22.00 -2.86 -1.45
CA LEU A 288 -22.77 -2.48 -2.64
C LEU A 288 -23.79 -1.34 -2.42
N PRO A 289 -24.53 -1.25 -1.30
CA PRO A 289 -25.46 -0.14 -1.05
C PRO A 289 -24.81 1.25 -1.04
N TYR A 290 -23.49 1.33 -0.83
CA TYR A 290 -22.74 2.57 -0.73
C TYR A 290 -22.10 3.02 -2.07
N TYR A 291 -21.90 2.10 -3.01
CA TYR A 291 -21.23 2.37 -4.29
C TYR A 291 -22.23 2.62 -5.43
N ARG A 292 -23.15 3.56 -5.20
CA ARG A 292 -24.22 3.91 -6.15
C ARG A 292 -23.71 4.70 -7.36
N LEU A 293 -23.80 4.10 -8.54
CA LEU A 293 -23.34 4.66 -9.82
C LEU A 293 -24.42 5.47 -10.57
N ASP A 294 -25.63 5.54 -10.02
CA ASP A 294 -26.80 6.23 -10.57
C ASP A 294 -27.01 7.65 -9.99
N GLN A 295 -26.02 8.18 -9.27
CA GLN A 295 -26.10 9.48 -8.59
C GLN A 295 -26.04 10.66 -9.57
N GLU A 296 -26.83 11.70 -9.31
CA GLU A 296 -26.82 12.93 -10.12
C GLU A 296 -25.46 13.63 -10.07
N LEU A 297 -24.96 14.01 -11.25
CA LEU A 297 -23.73 14.79 -11.42
C LEU A 297 -24.08 16.28 -11.61
N PRO A 298 -23.36 17.22 -10.98
CA PRO A 298 -23.57 18.65 -11.18
C PRO A 298 -23.50 19.06 -12.66
N ALA A 299 -24.42 19.94 -13.09
CA ALA A 299 -24.58 20.32 -14.51
C ALA A 299 -23.28 20.83 -15.17
N ALA A 300 -22.44 21.57 -14.44
CA ALA A 300 -21.15 22.07 -14.94
C ALA A 300 -20.11 20.95 -15.15
N TYR A 301 -20.21 19.83 -14.41
CA TYR A 301 -19.37 18.65 -14.63
C TYR A 301 -19.92 17.78 -15.76
N VAL A 302 -21.26 17.64 -15.82
CA VAL A 302 -21.96 17.01 -16.95
C VAL A 302 -21.55 17.66 -18.28
N ALA A 303 -21.50 18.99 -18.37
CA ALA A 303 -21.07 19.69 -19.57
C ALA A 303 -19.63 19.34 -20.02
N LYS A 304 -18.72 19.02 -19.09
CA LYS A 304 -17.36 18.53 -19.43
C LYS A 304 -17.40 17.12 -20.02
N LEU A 305 -18.25 16.24 -19.49
CA LEU A 305 -18.43 14.89 -20.03
C LEU A 305 -19.09 14.94 -21.41
N ASP A 306 -20.05 15.85 -21.61
CA ASP A 306 -20.73 16.02 -22.89
C ASP A 306 -19.78 16.59 -23.97
N ASP A 307 -18.86 17.49 -23.60
CA ASP A 307 -17.75 17.96 -24.46
C ASP A 307 -16.77 16.83 -24.82
N ILE A 308 -16.40 15.97 -23.85
CA ILE A 308 -15.61 14.74 -24.12
C ILE A 308 -16.36 13.83 -25.11
N ALA A 309 -17.65 13.61 -24.93
CA ALA A 309 -18.45 12.76 -25.82
C ALA A 309 -18.55 13.32 -27.25
N ALA A 310 -18.58 14.65 -27.40
CA ALA A 310 -18.65 15.35 -28.67
C ALA A 310 -17.30 15.38 -29.42
N ARG A 311 -16.18 15.56 -28.71
CA ARG A 311 -14.83 15.60 -29.32
C ARG A 311 -14.30 14.22 -29.68
N TYR A 312 -14.60 13.20 -28.86
CA TYR A 312 -14.01 11.89 -28.98
C TYR A 312 -15.06 10.86 -29.41
N ALA A 313 -14.91 10.31 -30.61
CA ALA A 313 -15.86 9.34 -31.16
C ALA A 313 -15.69 7.92 -30.60
N ARG A 314 -14.46 7.50 -30.28
CA ARG A 314 -14.17 6.16 -29.76
C ARG A 314 -14.45 6.10 -28.25
N PRO A 315 -15.11 5.04 -27.72
CA PRO A 315 -15.27 4.87 -26.27
C PRO A 315 -13.93 4.77 -25.55
N GLU A 316 -12.91 4.22 -26.21
CA GLU A 316 -11.53 4.14 -25.70
C GLU A 316 -10.92 5.52 -25.42
N ASP A 317 -11.16 6.50 -26.30
CA ASP A 317 -10.68 7.88 -26.10
C ASP A 317 -11.45 8.60 -24.99
N ARG A 318 -12.78 8.44 -24.97
CA ARG A 318 -13.64 8.99 -23.90
C ARG A 318 -13.24 8.48 -22.53
N MET A 319 -12.85 7.22 -22.43
CA MET A 319 -12.37 6.60 -21.19
C MET A 319 -11.10 7.27 -20.68
N ILE A 320 -10.11 7.48 -21.54
CA ILE A 320 -8.85 8.14 -21.20
C ILE A 320 -9.07 9.60 -20.78
N GLU A 321 -9.95 10.32 -21.46
CA GLU A 321 -10.20 11.74 -21.16
C GLU A 321 -11.04 11.92 -19.89
N ALA A 322 -11.96 11.00 -19.58
CA ALA A 322 -12.65 10.95 -18.29
C ALA A 322 -11.70 10.57 -17.13
N MET A 323 -10.79 9.62 -17.37
CA MET A 323 -9.72 9.26 -16.43
C MET A 323 -8.86 10.49 -16.09
N ARG A 324 -8.33 11.17 -17.11
CA ARG A 324 -7.54 12.41 -16.94
C ARG A 324 -8.33 13.51 -16.22
N LEU A 325 -9.61 13.70 -16.56
CA LEU A 325 -10.48 14.67 -15.87
C LEU A 325 -10.57 14.38 -14.37
N VAL A 326 -10.70 13.12 -13.94
CA VAL A 326 -10.79 12.76 -12.51
C VAL A 326 -9.43 12.74 -11.83
N GLN A 327 -8.38 12.25 -12.49
CA GLN A 327 -7.01 12.24 -11.98
C GLN A 327 -6.49 13.67 -11.74
N ASP A 328 -6.63 14.55 -12.73
CA ASP A 328 -5.97 15.86 -12.75
C ASP A 328 -6.78 17.00 -12.11
N THR A 329 -8.10 16.88 -11.97
CA THR A 329 -8.94 17.96 -11.40
C THR A 329 -9.47 17.70 -9.98
N ILE A 330 -9.34 16.48 -9.46
CA ILE A 330 -9.73 16.13 -8.09
C ILE A 330 -8.48 15.74 -7.29
N ARG A 331 -8.08 16.61 -6.35
CA ARG A 331 -6.89 16.40 -5.51
C ARG A 331 -7.08 15.20 -4.58
N TYR A 332 -6.01 14.44 -4.33
CA TYR A 332 -6.06 13.36 -3.33
C TYR A 332 -6.09 13.93 -1.90
N VAL A 333 -7.07 13.51 -1.09
CA VAL A 333 -7.13 13.71 0.37
C VAL A 333 -7.91 12.55 0.96
N SER A 334 -7.29 11.81 1.88
CA SER A 334 -7.90 10.68 2.58
C SER A 334 -8.45 11.09 3.93
N LEU A 335 -9.76 10.87 4.12
CA LEU A 335 -10.49 11.16 5.36
C LEU A 335 -11.12 9.87 5.89
N SER A 336 -10.26 8.92 6.27
CA SER A 336 -10.61 7.53 6.59
C SER A 336 -11.14 7.32 8.01
N MET A 337 -11.83 8.31 8.57
CA MET A 337 -12.41 8.27 9.92
C MET A 337 -13.82 7.69 9.92
N GLY A 338 -14.05 6.63 10.71
CA GLY A 338 -15.37 6.02 10.89
C GLY A 338 -16.03 5.63 9.56
N ARG A 339 -17.14 6.28 9.20
CA ARG A 339 -17.82 5.97 7.91
C ARG A 339 -16.90 6.20 6.71
N GLY A 340 -16.00 7.18 6.81
CA GLY A 340 -15.01 7.49 5.78
C GLY A 340 -13.99 6.39 5.52
N SER A 341 -13.84 5.37 6.38
CA SER A 341 -12.92 4.26 6.11
C SER A 341 -13.37 3.35 4.97
N TYR A 342 -14.69 3.21 4.73
CA TYR A 342 -15.26 2.26 3.75
C TYR A 342 -16.25 2.89 2.76
N ILE A 343 -16.95 3.96 3.17
CA ILE A 343 -18.10 4.51 2.44
C ILE A 343 -17.63 5.74 1.65
N PRO A 344 -17.75 5.76 0.30
CA PRO A 344 -17.40 6.92 -0.50
C PRO A 344 -18.40 8.06 -0.28
N ARG A 345 -17.92 9.29 -0.45
CA ARG A 345 -18.74 10.50 -0.58
C ARG A 345 -19.42 10.49 -1.95
N SER A 346 -20.56 11.18 -2.06
CA SER A 346 -21.26 11.27 -3.35
C SER A 346 -20.41 12.00 -4.40
N PRO A 347 -20.48 11.62 -5.69
CA PRO A 347 -19.76 12.30 -6.77
C PRO A 347 -19.96 13.82 -6.77
N GLY A 348 -21.19 14.30 -6.49
CA GLY A 348 -21.47 15.73 -6.34
C GLY A 348 -20.71 16.42 -5.20
N THR A 349 -20.49 15.74 -4.07
CA THR A 349 -19.68 16.23 -2.95
C THR A 349 -18.20 16.31 -3.31
N VAL A 350 -17.68 15.28 -3.99
CA VAL A 350 -16.28 15.20 -4.45
C VAL A 350 -15.99 16.32 -5.45
N ILE A 351 -16.89 16.54 -6.42
CA ILE A 351 -16.81 17.63 -7.40
C ILE A 351 -16.88 19.01 -6.71
N ALA A 352 -17.78 19.20 -5.74
CA ALA A 352 -17.95 20.48 -5.05
C ALA A 352 -16.77 20.82 -4.12
N SER A 353 -16.13 19.82 -3.52
CA SER A 353 -14.96 20.00 -2.64
C SER A 353 -13.63 20.04 -3.41
N GLY A 354 -13.58 19.53 -4.64
CA GLY A 354 -12.36 19.44 -5.44
C GLY A 354 -11.34 18.42 -4.92
N PHE A 355 -11.71 17.56 -3.97
CA PHE A 355 -10.84 16.53 -3.43
C PHE A 355 -11.57 15.23 -3.07
N GLY A 356 -10.87 14.11 -3.24
CA GLY A 356 -11.37 12.74 -3.05
C GLY A 356 -10.24 11.79 -2.69
N ASP A 357 -10.54 10.71 -1.98
CA ASP A 357 -9.63 9.57 -1.85
C ASP A 357 -9.92 8.49 -2.91
N CYS A 358 -9.39 7.28 -2.72
CA CYS A 358 -9.48 6.18 -3.67
C CYS A 358 -10.92 5.82 -4.04
N LYS A 359 -11.75 5.47 -3.04
CA LYS A 359 -13.18 5.15 -3.22
C LYS A 359 -13.98 6.32 -3.79
N ASP A 360 -13.69 7.55 -3.37
CA ASP A 360 -14.34 8.76 -3.87
C ASP A 360 -14.06 8.98 -5.38
N LYS A 361 -12.78 8.93 -5.76
CA LYS A 361 -12.32 9.15 -7.14
C LYS A 361 -12.69 7.95 -8.04
N ALA A 362 -12.66 6.72 -7.54
CA ALA A 362 -13.13 5.54 -8.26
C ALA A 362 -14.64 5.58 -8.54
N LEU A 363 -15.46 5.93 -7.53
CA LEU A 363 -16.91 6.07 -7.71
C LEU A 363 -17.26 7.18 -8.72
N LEU A 364 -16.58 8.34 -8.62
CA LEU A 364 -16.73 9.45 -9.57
C LEU A 364 -16.34 9.04 -11.00
N LEU A 365 -15.21 8.36 -11.18
CA LEU A 365 -14.74 7.91 -12.48
C LEU A 365 -15.70 6.87 -13.09
N ALA A 366 -16.09 5.84 -12.34
CA ALA A 366 -17.03 4.82 -12.82
C ALA A 366 -18.40 5.42 -13.20
N SER A 367 -18.90 6.39 -12.43
CA SER A 367 -20.13 7.14 -12.77
C SER A 367 -19.98 7.94 -14.06
N SER A 368 -18.83 8.60 -14.24
CA SER A 368 -18.51 9.38 -15.45
C SER A 368 -18.40 8.50 -16.70
N LEU A 369 -17.72 7.35 -16.59
CA LEU A 369 -17.57 6.38 -17.67
C LEU A 369 -18.94 5.80 -18.09
N ARG A 370 -19.80 5.45 -17.13
CA ARG A 370 -21.16 4.99 -17.41
C ARG A 370 -22.00 6.03 -18.14
N ARG A 371 -21.90 7.33 -17.79
CA ARG A 371 -22.54 8.42 -18.57
C ARG A 371 -22.02 8.46 -20.01
N LEU A 372 -20.73 8.23 -20.23
CA LEU A 372 -20.08 8.25 -21.55
C LEU A 372 -20.34 6.99 -22.40
N GLY A 373 -21.13 6.04 -21.89
CA GLY A 373 -21.47 4.78 -22.56
C GLY A 373 -20.41 3.68 -22.42
N VAL A 374 -19.49 3.81 -21.45
CA VAL A 374 -18.50 2.78 -21.11
C VAL A 374 -18.97 2.02 -19.87
N GLN A 375 -19.00 0.69 -19.93
CA GLN A 375 -19.27 -0.12 -18.75
C GLN A 375 -18.11 0.06 -17.77
N ALA A 376 -18.40 0.49 -16.55
CA ALA A 376 -17.40 0.68 -15.51
C ALA A 376 -17.97 0.41 -14.12
N ASP A 377 -17.15 -0.22 -13.27
CA ASP A 377 -17.48 -0.66 -11.92
C ASP A 377 -16.29 -0.37 -10.98
N PRO A 378 -16.51 0.22 -9.78
CA PRO A 378 -15.48 0.28 -8.76
C PRO A 378 -15.05 -1.12 -8.31
N ALA A 379 -13.79 -1.29 -7.94
CA ALA A 379 -13.24 -2.56 -7.50
C ALA A 379 -12.29 -2.37 -6.32
N LEU A 380 -12.45 -3.19 -5.28
CA LEU A 380 -11.58 -3.21 -4.11
C LEU A 380 -10.26 -3.90 -4.46
N THR A 381 -9.14 -3.40 -3.94
CA THR A 381 -7.80 -3.98 -4.14
C THR A 381 -6.92 -3.65 -2.93
N ASP A 382 -5.69 -4.14 -2.93
CA ASP A 382 -4.67 -3.78 -1.94
C ASP A 382 -3.41 -3.30 -2.66
N LEU A 383 -2.84 -2.17 -2.25
CA LEU A 383 -1.71 -1.52 -2.92
C LEU A 383 -0.42 -2.36 -2.89
N ASP A 384 -0.14 -3.01 -1.77
CA ASP A 384 1.14 -3.65 -1.48
C ASP A 384 1.01 -5.19 -1.38
N ASP A 385 -0.05 -5.66 -0.71
CA ASP A 385 -0.33 -7.07 -0.44
C ASP A 385 -1.35 -7.68 -1.43
N GLY A 386 -1.72 -6.96 -2.50
CA GLY A 386 -2.75 -7.37 -3.47
C GLY A 386 -2.55 -8.73 -4.17
N LEU A 387 -1.34 -9.30 -4.15
CA LEU A 387 -1.09 -10.69 -4.57
C LEU A 387 -1.66 -11.75 -3.60
N THR A 388 -1.78 -11.44 -2.30
CA THR A 388 -2.32 -12.34 -1.27
C THR A 388 -3.80 -12.65 -1.47
N LEU A 389 -4.53 -11.72 -2.09
CA LEU A 389 -5.98 -11.74 -2.31
C LEU A 389 -6.46 -12.98 -3.09
N GLY A 390 -5.61 -13.53 -3.96
CA GLY A 390 -5.95 -14.67 -4.80
C GLY A 390 -6.24 -15.96 -4.02
N ASP A 391 -5.58 -16.15 -2.86
CA ASP A 391 -5.64 -17.39 -2.09
C ASP A 391 -6.21 -17.24 -0.67
N MET A 392 -6.45 -16.01 -0.18
CA MET A 392 -6.93 -15.77 1.19
C MET A 392 -8.43 -16.04 1.37
N LEU A 393 -8.85 -16.29 2.62
CA LEU A 393 -10.29 -16.35 2.95
C LEU A 393 -10.95 -14.96 2.79
N PRO A 394 -12.19 -14.87 2.30
CA PRO A 394 -12.87 -13.60 2.09
C PRO A 394 -13.04 -12.77 3.36
N THR A 395 -12.77 -11.47 3.24
CA THR A 395 -12.91 -10.49 4.31
C THR A 395 -12.96 -9.05 3.78
N ILE A 396 -13.70 -8.18 4.47
CA ILE A 396 -13.70 -6.74 4.20
C ILE A 396 -12.37 -6.07 4.56
N ARG A 397 -11.56 -6.70 5.42
CA ARG A 397 -10.25 -6.20 5.87
C ARG A 397 -9.10 -6.47 4.90
N ALA A 398 -9.36 -7.05 3.74
CA ALA A 398 -8.35 -7.41 2.74
C ALA A 398 -7.99 -6.25 1.80
N PHE A 399 -8.56 -5.06 1.99
CA PHE A 399 -8.50 -3.98 1.01
C PHE A 399 -8.16 -2.66 1.69
N ASP A 400 -7.10 -2.00 1.22
CA ASP A 400 -6.77 -0.62 1.58
C ASP A 400 -7.16 0.39 0.49
N HIS A 401 -7.50 -0.08 -0.72
CA HIS A 401 -7.61 0.76 -1.91
C HIS A 401 -8.78 0.38 -2.84
N VAL A 402 -9.16 1.33 -3.70
CA VAL A 402 -10.27 1.18 -4.65
C VAL A 402 -9.91 1.78 -6.01
N ILE A 403 -10.03 0.96 -7.05
CA ILE A 403 -9.78 1.31 -8.46
C ILE A 403 -11.05 1.14 -9.30
N VAL A 404 -10.96 1.35 -10.62
CA VAL A 404 -12.08 1.14 -11.56
C VAL A 404 -11.74 0.05 -12.55
N LYS A 405 -12.65 -0.92 -12.69
CA LYS A 405 -12.70 -1.83 -13.83
C LYS A 405 -13.55 -1.21 -14.92
N ALA A 406 -12.99 -0.95 -16.09
CA ALA A 406 -13.74 -0.54 -17.28
C ALA A 406 -13.73 -1.65 -18.33
N SER A 407 -14.83 -1.81 -19.07
CA SER A 407 -14.99 -2.82 -20.12
C SER A 407 -15.47 -2.18 -21.41
N ILE A 408 -14.68 -2.37 -22.48
CA ILE A 408 -14.99 -1.89 -23.83
C ILE A 408 -14.86 -3.08 -24.79
N ARG A 409 -15.97 -3.51 -25.38
CA ARG A 409 -16.08 -4.76 -26.13
C ARG A 409 -15.61 -5.94 -25.26
N SER A 410 -14.60 -6.70 -25.69
CA SER A 410 -13.99 -7.80 -24.94
C SER A 410 -12.75 -7.38 -24.12
N GLN A 411 -12.34 -6.11 -24.16
CA GLN A 411 -11.16 -5.63 -23.44
C GLN A 411 -11.54 -5.09 -22.06
N THR A 412 -10.80 -5.53 -21.05
CA THR A 412 -10.86 -4.96 -19.70
C THR A 412 -9.70 -3.99 -19.52
N TYR A 413 -9.98 -2.86 -18.85
CA TYR A 413 -9.00 -1.87 -18.43
C TYR A 413 -9.12 -1.69 -16.91
N TRP A 414 -7.99 -1.80 -16.22
CA TRP A 414 -7.90 -1.51 -14.78
C TRP A 414 -7.29 -0.11 -14.63
N ILE A 415 -8.07 0.80 -14.04
CA ILE A 415 -7.76 2.23 -13.99
C ILE A 415 -7.75 2.68 -12.54
N ASP A 416 -6.60 3.16 -12.08
CA ASP A 416 -6.50 3.85 -10.81
C ASP A 416 -6.83 5.35 -11.00
N ALA A 417 -7.93 5.79 -10.42
CA ALA A 417 -8.36 7.18 -10.48
C ALA A 417 -7.47 8.15 -9.69
N THR A 418 -6.54 7.63 -8.88
CA THR A 418 -5.62 8.36 -7.98
C THR A 418 -4.25 8.63 -8.59
N ASN A 419 -3.87 7.93 -9.67
CA ASN A 419 -2.62 8.13 -10.42
C ASN A 419 -2.60 9.47 -11.18
N TYR A 420 -2.32 10.55 -10.46
CA TYR A 420 -2.20 11.90 -11.03
C TYR A 420 -1.15 11.96 -12.15
N LEU A 421 -1.45 12.68 -13.23
CA LEU A 421 -0.61 12.80 -14.43
C LEU A 421 -0.36 11.50 -15.22
N GLN A 422 -1.16 10.44 -15.03
CA GLN A 422 -1.01 9.23 -15.85
C GLN A 422 -1.12 9.55 -17.36
N GLY A 423 -0.22 8.95 -18.13
CA GLY A 423 -0.14 9.05 -19.58
C GLY A 423 -0.79 7.89 -20.30
N GLY A 424 -0.61 7.88 -21.62
CA GLY A 424 -1.14 6.89 -22.53
C GLY A 424 -2.51 7.24 -23.11
N ARG A 425 -2.79 6.53 -24.20
CA ARG A 425 -4.11 6.21 -24.77
C ARG A 425 -4.42 4.74 -24.47
N ALA A 426 -5.54 4.20 -24.94
CA ALA A 426 -5.97 2.86 -24.55
C ALA A 426 -5.03 1.73 -25.02
N GLU A 427 -4.23 1.96 -26.06
CA GLU A 427 -3.25 1.03 -26.62
C GLU A 427 -1.94 0.91 -25.82
N ASN A 428 -1.59 1.92 -25.01
CA ASN A 428 -0.36 1.98 -24.22
C ASN A 428 -0.59 2.29 -22.73
N LEU A 429 -1.84 2.48 -22.28
CA LEU A 429 -2.22 2.57 -20.87
C LEU A 429 -1.66 1.37 -20.10
N VAL A 430 -1.03 1.66 -18.96
CA VAL A 430 -0.43 0.65 -18.09
C VAL A 430 -1.40 0.37 -16.93
N PRO A 431 -1.86 -0.89 -16.74
CA PRO A 431 -2.65 -1.23 -15.57
C PRO A 431 -1.76 -1.18 -14.31
N PRO A 432 -2.34 -0.87 -13.13
CA PRO A 432 -1.59 -0.90 -11.88
C PRO A 432 -1.13 -2.32 -11.53
N ASP A 433 -0.02 -2.46 -10.80
CA ASP A 433 0.57 -3.76 -10.44
C ASP A 433 0.08 -4.30 -9.08
N TYR A 434 -1.22 -4.17 -8.79
CA TYR A 434 -1.83 -4.55 -7.50
C TYR A 434 -2.24 -6.04 -7.43
N GLY A 435 -1.80 -6.88 -8.37
CA GLY A 435 -2.05 -8.32 -8.35
C GLY A 435 -3.49 -8.73 -8.68
N PHE A 436 -4.44 -8.48 -7.78
CA PHE A 436 -5.86 -8.83 -7.91
C PHE A 436 -6.78 -7.68 -7.46
N ALA A 437 -8.01 -7.68 -7.98
CA ALA A 437 -9.07 -6.80 -7.51
C ALA A 437 -10.43 -7.51 -7.48
N LEU A 438 -11.34 -7.01 -6.64
CA LEU A 438 -12.71 -7.50 -6.45
C LEU A 438 -13.71 -6.44 -6.94
N PRO A 439 -14.30 -6.58 -8.15
CA PRO A 439 -15.34 -5.69 -8.64
C PRO A 439 -16.57 -5.67 -7.71
N ILE A 440 -17.04 -4.47 -7.36
CA ILE A 440 -18.23 -4.26 -6.53
C ILE A 440 -19.47 -4.37 -7.43
N VAL A 441 -19.86 -5.62 -7.73
CA VAL A 441 -20.97 -5.96 -8.64
C VAL A 441 -21.96 -6.94 -8.01
N PRO A 442 -23.28 -6.81 -8.30
CA PRO A 442 -24.28 -7.72 -7.75
C PRO A 442 -24.17 -9.14 -8.33
N GLY A 443 -24.22 -10.14 -7.45
CA GLY A 443 -24.49 -11.55 -7.78
C GLY A 443 -23.44 -12.31 -8.62
N SER A 444 -22.28 -11.71 -8.92
CA SER A 444 -21.21 -12.34 -9.72
C SER A 444 -19.77 -11.92 -9.35
N ALA A 445 -19.61 -11.26 -8.20
CA ALA A 445 -18.33 -10.77 -7.71
C ALA A 445 -17.39 -11.92 -7.33
N ARG A 446 -16.15 -11.80 -7.78
CA ARG A 446 -15.03 -12.72 -7.52
C ARG A 446 -13.72 -11.94 -7.64
N MET A 447 -12.66 -12.45 -7.06
CA MET A 447 -11.31 -11.94 -7.34
C MET A 447 -10.98 -12.11 -8.82
N GLU A 448 -10.49 -11.05 -9.44
CA GLU A 448 -9.99 -11.04 -10.81
C GLU A 448 -8.53 -10.60 -10.81
N ARG A 449 -7.70 -11.28 -11.61
CA ARG A 449 -6.28 -10.93 -11.77
C ARG A 449 -6.18 -9.62 -12.54
N ILE A 450 -5.32 -8.72 -12.07
CA ILE A 450 -4.85 -7.58 -12.84
C ILE A 450 -3.64 -8.07 -13.64
N GLU A 451 -3.82 -8.22 -14.95
CA GLU A 451 -2.78 -8.72 -15.84
C GLU A 451 -1.69 -7.67 -16.05
N ARG A 452 -0.43 -8.07 -15.86
CA ARG A 452 0.75 -7.22 -16.08
C ARG A 452 0.96 -7.01 -17.58
N LYS A 453 1.33 -5.78 -17.98
CA LYS A 453 1.78 -5.48 -19.34
C LYS A 453 3.12 -6.16 -19.62
N GLU A 454 3.21 -7.01 -20.64
CA GLU A 454 4.49 -7.60 -21.04
C GLU A 454 5.40 -6.55 -21.69
N LEU A 455 6.66 -6.50 -21.26
CA LEU A 455 7.66 -5.55 -21.76
C LEU A 455 8.42 -6.11 -22.96
N PHE A 456 8.01 -5.72 -24.17
CA PHE A 456 8.68 -6.08 -25.44
C PHE A 456 9.82 -5.14 -25.83
N GLN A 457 9.92 -3.96 -25.19
CA GLN A 457 10.97 -2.96 -25.40
C GLN A 457 11.41 -2.35 -24.05
N PRO A 458 12.59 -1.72 -23.96
CA PRO A 458 13.01 -1.03 -22.74
C PRO A 458 12.04 0.09 -22.35
N THR A 459 11.65 0.12 -21.07
CA THR A 459 10.86 1.20 -20.47
C THR A 459 11.74 2.36 -20.03
N THR A 460 12.99 2.10 -19.66
CA THR A 460 14.04 3.12 -19.51
C THR A 460 15.17 2.82 -20.51
N PHE A 461 15.53 3.83 -21.31
CA PHE A 461 16.70 3.81 -22.19
C PHE A 461 17.57 5.04 -21.94
N VAL A 462 18.76 4.82 -21.36
CA VAL A 462 19.80 5.85 -21.18
C VAL A 462 20.78 5.77 -22.37
N SER A 463 21.14 6.92 -22.94
CA SER A 463 22.16 7.06 -23.97
C SER A 463 23.12 8.18 -23.59
N GLU A 464 24.37 7.81 -23.35
CA GLU A 464 25.49 8.70 -23.05
C GLU A 464 26.40 8.84 -24.26
N ALA A 465 26.74 10.07 -24.64
CA ALA A 465 27.68 10.38 -25.71
C ALA A 465 28.84 11.21 -25.15
N PHE A 466 30.02 10.58 -25.09
CA PHE A 466 31.29 11.17 -24.68
C PHE A 466 32.08 11.61 -25.91
N ASP A 467 32.24 12.91 -26.12
CA ASP A 467 33.08 13.48 -27.17
C ASP A 467 34.45 13.84 -26.58
N PHE A 468 35.46 12.99 -26.79
CA PHE A 468 36.81 13.22 -26.27
C PHE A 468 37.49 14.44 -26.91
N PRO A 469 38.43 15.11 -26.20
CA PRO A 469 39.23 16.21 -26.73
C PRO A 469 39.94 15.85 -28.03
N LYS A 470 39.84 16.71 -29.06
CA LYS A 470 40.59 16.57 -30.31
C LYS A 470 41.97 17.20 -30.19
N SER A 471 42.05 18.30 -29.44
CA SER A 471 43.28 19.05 -29.14
C SER A 471 43.57 19.06 -27.64
N LYS A 472 44.85 19.16 -27.26
CA LYS A 472 45.23 19.32 -25.86
C LYS A 472 44.65 20.61 -25.28
N GLY A 473 43.99 20.52 -24.12
CA GLY A 473 43.36 21.66 -23.43
C GLY A 473 41.88 21.87 -23.78
N GLU A 474 41.31 21.08 -24.70
CA GLU A 474 39.85 21.01 -24.87
C GLU A 474 39.23 20.12 -23.76
N ALA A 475 38.03 20.47 -23.30
CA ALA A 475 37.28 19.67 -22.35
C ALA A 475 36.65 18.42 -23.00
N LEU A 476 36.57 17.31 -22.25
CA LEU A 476 35.71 16.17 -22.59
C LEU A 476 34.25 16.64 -22.47
N LYS A 477 33.39 16.31 -23.44
CA LYS A 477 31.96 16.63 -23.37
C LYS A 477 31.13 15.37 -23.20
N LEU A 478 30.08 15.47 -22.37
CA LEU A 478 29.09 14.42 -22.19
C LEU A 478 27.70 14.97 -22.50
N THR A 479 26.99 14.32 -23.43
CA THR A 479 25.55 14.50 -23.62
C THR A 479 24.82 13.25 -23.15
N VAL A 480 23.83 13.40 -22.28
CA VAL A 480 23.00 12.28 -21.79
C VAL A 480 21.58 12.49 -22.30
N SER A 481 20.97 11.43 -22.83
CA SER A 481 19.56 11.40 -23.21
C SER A 481 18.90 10.18 -22.58
N THR A 482 17.96 10.40 -21.68
CA THR A 482 17.18 9.31 -21.07
C THR A 482 15.75 9.36 -21.56
N THR A 483 15.28 8.25 -22.14
CA THR A 483 13.89 8.05 -22.54
C THR A 483 13.20 7.07 -21.60
N TYR A 484 12.18 7.56 -20.93
CA TYR A 484 11.25 6.80 -20.10
C TYR A 484 9.96 6.52 -20.89
N ARG A 485 9.36 5.35 -20.70
CA ARG A 485 8.13 4.89 -21.34
C ARG A 485 7.23 4.18 -20.32
N ASP A 486 5.94 4.11 -20.60
CA ASP A 486 4.99 3.36 -19.78
C ASP A 486 5.06 3.82 -18.30
N ALA A 487 5.07 2.92 -17.31
CA ALA A 487 5.09 3.30 -15.89
C ALA A 487 6.36 4.08 -15.47
N ASP A 488 7.49 3.90 -16.17
CA ASP A 488 8.70 4.71 -15.94
C ASP A 488 8.46 6.17 -16.39
N ALA A 489 7.68 6.40 -17.46
CA ALA A 489 7.32 7.75 -17.92
C ALA A 489 6.33 8.43 -16.96
N ASP A 490 5.35 7.70 -16.44
CA ASP A 490 4.43 8.20 -15.42
C ASP A 490 5.18 8.58 -14.12
N SER A 491 6.10 7.72 -13.67
CA SER A 491 7.00 7.99 -12.54
C SER A 491 7.88 9.22 -12.77
N MET A 492 8.44 9.37 -13.98
CA MET A 492 9.24 10.53 -14.36
C MET A 492 8.41 11.82 -14.38
N ARG A 493 7.18 11.77 -14.92
CA ARG A 493 6.27 12.92 -14.98
C ARG A 493 5.86 13.39 -13.59
N TYR A 494 5.60 12.45 -12.67
CA TYR A 494 5.39 12.77 -11.25
C TYR A 494 6.63 13.41 -10.61
N ARG A 495 7.84 12.90 -10.89
CA ARG A 495 9.09 13.48 -10.40
C ARG A 495 9.31 14.91 -10.92
N LEU A 496 9.03 15.19 -12.20
CA LEU A 496 9.11 16.55 -12.78
C LEU A 496 8.06 17.52 -12.21
N ALA A 497 6.90 17.02 -11.77
CA ALA A 497 5.85 17.85 -11.18
C ALA A 497 6.06 18.12 -9.67
N SER A 498 6.73 17.20 -8.96
CA SER A 498 6.96 17.27 -7.51
C SER A 498 8.32 17.85 -7.11
N GLN A 499 9.29 17.89 -8.02
CA GLN A 499 10.63 18.45 -7.80
C GLN A 499 10.92 19.58 -8.79
N SER A 500 11.80 20.52 -8.43
CA SER A 500 12.27 21.52 -9.40
C SER A 500 13.22 20.89 -10.41
N ALA A 501 13.17 21.32 -11.67
CA ALA A 501 14.10 20.87 -12.70
C ALA A 501 15.57 21.12 -12.32
N THR A 502 15.85 22.19 -11.58
CA THR A 502 17.18 22.48 -11.00
C THR A 502 17.62 21.39 -10.02
N LYS A 503 16.78 21.02 -9.04
CA LYS A 503 17.14 19.98 -8.06
C LYS A 503 17.41 18.63 -8.72
N LEU A 504 16.66 18.30 -9.77
CA LEU A 504 16.88 17.10 -10.56
C LEU A 504 18.19 17.16 -11.35
N ALA A 505 18.49 18.30 -11.97
CA ALA A 505 19.77 18.53 -12.66
C ALA A 505 20.97 18.46 -11.70
N ASP A 506 20.85 19.00 -10.48
CA ASP A 506 21.86 18.93 -9.43
C ASP A 506 22.12 17.48 -9.00
N ASP A 507 21.07 16.67 -8.85
CA ASP A 507 21.19 15.24 -8.49
C ASP A 507 21.88 14.43 -9.59
N TYR A 508 21.57 14.71 -10.87
CA TYR A 508 22.24 14.08 -12.01
C TYR A 508 23.71 14.53 -12.14
N LEU A 509 24.00 15.83 -11.96
CA LEU A 509 25.37 16.34 -11.93
C LEU A 509 26.19 15.72 -10.79
N GLN A 510 25.58 15.51 -9.61
CA GLN A 510 26.20 14.80 -8.49
C GLN A 510 26.40 13.31 -8.77
N TYR A 511 25.50 12.66 -9.51
CA TYR A 511 25.70 11.29 -9.96
C TYR A 511 26.94 11.19 -10.85
N TYR A 512 27.05 12.03 -11.88
CA TYR A 512 28.20 12.01 -12.79
C TYR A 512 29.52 12.43 -12.11
N ASN A 513 29.50 13.43 -11.21
CA ASN A 513 30.70 13.84 -10.47
C ASN A 513 31.30 12.74 -9.56
N ARG A 514 30.53 11.69 -9.19
CA ARG A 514 31.08 10.54 -8.45
C ARG A 514 31.93 9.62 -9.33
N GLN A 515 31.78 9.69 -10.65
CA GLN A 515 32.50 8.88 -11.63
C GLN A 515 33.50 9.70 -12.44
N TYR A 516 33.23 10.99 -12.63
CA TYR A 516 34.07 11.96 -13.35
C TYR A 516 34.15 13.27 -12.52
N PRO A 517 35.04 13.34 -11.51
CA PRO A 517 35.13 14.51 -10.63
C PRO A 517 35.51 15.78 -11.40
N GLY A 518 34.94 16.93 -11.00
CA GLY A 518 35.18 18.21 -11.67
C GLY A 518 34.30 18.48 -12.89
N MET A 519 33.38 17.56 -13.23
CA MET A 519 32.39 17.76 -14.29
C MET A 519 31.42 18.90 -13.94
N SER A 520 31.10 19.75 -14.92
CA SER A 520 30.17 20.88 -14.79
C SER A 520 29.04 20.81 -15.83
N SER A 521 27.91 21.46 -15.56
CA SER A 521 26.77 21.53 -16.49
C SER A 521 26.91 22.71 -17.45
N VAL A 522 26.77 22.44 -18.75
CA VAL A 522 26.87 23.46 -19.82
C VAL A 522 25.50 23.92 -20.35
N ALA A 523 24.42 23.23 -19.98
CA ALA A 523 23.05 23.62 -20.32
C ALA A 523 22.06 23.13 -19.26
N PRO A 524 20.96 23.89 -18.99
CA PRO A 524 19.88 23.42 -18.13
C PRO A 524 19.26 22.11 -18.62
N LEU A 525 18.79 21.29 -17.68
CA LEU A 525 18.05 20.05 -17.99
C LEU A 525 16.88 20.32 -18.94
N SER A 526 16.94 19.74 -20.13
CA SER A 526 15.86 19.79 -21.11
C SER A 526 14.92 18.61 -20.90
N THR A 527 13.61 18.84 -21.05
CA THR A 527 12.59 17.79 -20.90
C THR A 527 11.55 17.87 -22.01
N ARG A 528 11.07 16.71 -22.48
CA ARG A 528 9.94 16.57 -23.41
C ARG A 528 9.00 15.50 -22.88
N ASP A 529 7.74 15.86 -22.64
CA ASP A 529 6.67 14.92 -22.30
C ASP A 529 5.71 14.74 -23.48
N ASP A 530 5.55 13.49 -23.90
CA ASP A 530 4.55 13.01 -24.84
C ASP A 530 3.54 12.18 -24.06
N ARG A 531 2.60 12.88 -23.42
CA ARG A 531 1.64 12.24 -22.52
C ARG A 531 0.73 11.24 -23.23
N ASP A 532 0.45 11.40 -24.52
CA ASP A 532 -0.35 10.45 -25.30
C ASP A 532 0.47 9.21 -25.72
N GLY A 533 1.72 9.40 -26.14
CA GLY A 533 2.66 8.29 -26.36
C GLY A 533 3.10 7.57 -25.08
N ASN A 534 2.79 8.14 -23.92
CA ASN A 534 3.36 7.83 -22.60
C ASN A 534 4.89 7.74 -22.62
N VAL A 535 5.54 8.83 -23.06
CA VAL A 535 7.00 8.94 -23.17
C VAL A 535 7.47 10.24 -22.53
N VAL A 536 8.45 10.17 -21.64
CA VAL A 536 9.19 11.35 -21.16
C VAL A 536 10.65 11.21 -21.57
N THR A 537 11.22 12.24 -22.17
CA THR A 537 12.65 12.30 -22.50
C THR A 537 13.31 13.42 -21.70
N THR A 538 14.43 13.14 -21.05
CA THR A 538 15.33 14.14 -20.46
C THR A 538 16.61 14.23 -21.29
N VAL A 539 17.18 15.43 -21.42
CA VAL A 539 18.48 15.65 -22.06
C VAL A 539 19.34 16.56 -21.19
N GLU A 540 20.56 16.12 -20.94
CA GLU A 540 21.58 16.77 -20.11
C GLU A 540 22.84 17.01 -20.95
N ALA A 541 23.59 18.06 -20.62
CA ALA A 541 24.87 18.36 -21.24
C ALA A 541 25.88 18.83 -20.20
N TYR A 542 27.06 18.23 -20.25
CA TYR A 542 28.15 18.42 -19.30
C TYR A 542 29.50 18.59 -20.01
N GLU A 543 30.44 19.23 -19.33
CA GLU A 543 31.85 19.23 -19.71
C GLU A 543 32.75 18.86 -18.52
N LEU A 544 33.82 18.14 -18.79
CA LEU A 544 34.89 17.84 -17.86
C LEU A 544 36.17 18.55 -18.37
N PRO A 545 36.67 19.56 -17.64
CA PRO A 545 37.90 20.29 -17.98
C PRO A 545 39.12 19.37 -18.21
N ALA A 546 40.05 19.83 -19.06
CA ALA A 546 41.21 19.03 -19.46
C ALA A 546 42.19 18.75 -18.31
N ASP A 547 42.31 19.67 -17.36
CA ASP A 547 43.06 19.50 -16.12
C ASP A 547 42.43 18.43 -15.22
N ALA A 548 41.10 18.45 -15.01
CA ALA A 548 40.41 17.40 -14.26
C ALA A 548 40.52 16.01 -14.94
N LEU A 549 40.46 15.96 -16.27
CA LEU A 549 40.67 14.72 -17.05
C LEU A 549 42.10 14.15 -16.89
N ASP A 550 43.10 15.01 -16.73
CA ASP A 550 44.50 14.63 -16.51
C ASP A 550 44.79 14.30 -15.02
N GLU A 551 44.23 15.04 -14.06
CA GLU A 551 44.46 14.89 -12.61
C GLU A 551 43.94 13.54 -12.07
N ASP A 552 42.75 13.11 -12.50
CA ASP A 552 42.16 11.81 -12.11
C ASP A 552 42.61 10.64 -13.03
N ASP A 553 43.56 10.86 -13.94
CA ASP A 553 44.05 9.89 -14.94
C ASP A 553 42.93 9.29 -15.84
N LEU A 554 41.79 9.99 -15.93
CA LEU A 554 40.58 9.52 -16.60
C LEU A 554 40.78 9.25 -18.09
N ALA A 555 41.72 9.94 -18.75
CA ALA A 555 42.06 9.62 -20.14
C ALA A 555 42.65 8.21 -20.30
N LYS A 556 43.38 7.68 -19.30
CA LYS A 556 44.02 6.35 -19.35
C LYS A 556 43.21 5.24 -18.70
N ASN A 557 42.30 5.58 -17.78
CA ASN A 557 41.53 4.64 -16.98
C ASN A 557 40.03 4.98 -16.99
N PHE A 558 39.48 5.33 -18.16
CA PHE A 558 38.12 5.86 -18.30
C PHE A 558 37.04 4.82 -17.94
N PRO A 559 36.27 5.02 -16.86
CA PRO A 559 35.25 4.07 -16.44
C PRO A 559 33.97 4.24 -17.28
N LEU A 560 33.53 3.19 -17.96
CA LEU A 560 32.18 3.09 -18.56
C LEU A 560 31.33 2.16 -17.70
N LYS A 561 30.21 2.65 -17.17
CA LYS A 561 29.39 1.93 -16.20
C LYS A 561 27.92 2.03 -16.54
N ALA A 562 27.25 0.89 -16.62
CA ALA A 562 25.84 0.80 -16.98
C ALA A 562 24.93 1.04 -15.77
N ASP A 563 24.03 2.02 -15.85
CA ASP A 563 22.86 2.11 -14.98
C ASP A 563 21.63 1.44 -15.63
N VAL A 564 21.72 0.13 -15.83
CA VAL A 564 20.57 -0.70 -16.24
C VAL A 564 19.73 -1.21 -15.07
N GLY A 565 19.97 -0.74 -13.84
CA GLY A 565 19.19 -1.15 -12.66
C GLY A 565 19.56 -2.50 -12.03
N ILE A 566 20.80 -3.01 -12.19
CA ILE A 566 21.25 -4.24 -11.48
C ILE A 566 21.18 -4.06 -9.95
N SER A 567 21.41 -2.84 -9.46
CA SER A 567 21.24 -2.46 -8.05
C SER A 567 19.81 -2.66 -7.52
N ASN A 568 18.82 -2.61 -8.41
CA ASN A 568 17.41 -2.79 -8.06
C ASN A 568 17.04 -4.27 -7.94
N LEU A 569 17.91 -5.17 -8.41
CA LEU A 569 17.75 -6.61 -8.19
C LEU A 569 18.20 -6.96 -6.76
N PRO A 570 17.35 -7.63 -5.97
CA PRO A 570 17.59 -7.90 -4.56
C PRO A 570 18.82 -8.79 -4.33
N GLU A 571 19.49 -8.56 -3.21
CA GLU A 571 20.62 -9.36 -2.73
C GLU A 571 20.37 -9.63 -1.25
N PRO A 572 19.79 -10.80 -0.89
CA PRO A 572 19.39 -11.04 0.49
C PRO A 572 20.57 -11.42 1.39
N ASP A 573 20.52 -10.96 2.64
CA ASP A 573 21.55 -11.22 3.64
C ASP A 573 21.67 -12.71 4.00
N MET A 574 20.55 -13.45 3.99
CA MET A 574 20.49 -14.83 4.46
C MET A 574 20.58 -15.87 3.32
N VAL A 575 21.76 -16.49 3.19
CA VAL A 575 21.96 -17.70 2.38
C VAL A 575 21.46 -18.93 3.15
N GLY A 576 20.70 -19.81 2.50
CA GLY A 576 20.08 -20.99 3.14
C GLY A 576 18.70 -20.73 3.77
N ARG A 577 18.04 -19.66 3.34
CA ARG A 577 16.66 -19.29 3.67
C ARG A 577 15.60 -20.23 3.06
N GLY A 578 14.39 -20.20 3.60
CA GLY A 578 13.28 -21.08 3.19
C GLY A 578 12.31 -20.45 2.19
N GLY A 579 12.14 -19.13 2.20
CA GLY A 579 11.29 -18.40 1.26
C GLY A 579 11.98 -18.03 -0.06
N PRO A 580 11.20 -17.75 -1.12
CA PRO A 580 11.72 -17.22 -2.38
C PRO A 580 12.11 -15.74 -2.23
N ILE A 581 12.86 -15.22 -3.22
CA ILE A 581 13.14 -13.78 -3.36
C ILE A 581 12.17 -13.18 -4.38
N TRP A 582 11.53 -12.05 -4.04
CA TRP A 582 10.74 -11.21 -4.94
C TRP A 582 11.63 -10.30 -5.78
N LEU A 583 11.48 -10.31 -7.11
CA LEU A 583 12.27 -9.48 -8.04
C LEU A 583 11.62 -8.13 -8.37
N GLY A 584 10.46 -7.82 -7.80
CA GLY A 584 9.71 -6.59 -8.08
C GLY A 584 8.77 -6.69 -9.28
N SER A 585 8.26 -5.54 -9.68
CA SER A 585 7.50 -5.36 -10.93
C SER A 585 8.38 -5.64 -12.16
N PRO A 586 7.80 -5.99 -13.33
CA PRO A 586 8.56 -6.23 -14.54
C PRO A 586 9.46 -5.05 -14.92
N MET A 587 10.73 -5.33 -15.19
CA MET A 587 11.75 -4.36 -15.58
C MET A 587 12.35 -4.76 -16.93
N PHE A 588 12.46 -3.80 -17.86
CA PHE A 588 13.30 -3.93 -19.06
C PHE A 588 14.00 -2.59 -19.31
N ARG A 589 15.33 -2.57 -19.21
CA ARG A 589 16.16 -1.38 -19.33
C ARG A 589 17.29 -1.56 -20.35
N ARG A 590 17.71 -0.44 -20.94
CA ARG A 590 18.88 -0.33 -21.82
C ARG A 590 19.74 0.85 -21.38
N HIS A 591 21.05 0.68 -21.36
CA HIS A 591 22.03 1.77 -21.20
C HIS A 591 23.01 1.66 -22.36
N GLN A 592 23.29 2.77 -23.02
CA GLN A 592 24.23 2.87 -24.13
C GLN A 592 25.27 3.93 -23.80
N CYS A 593 26.55 3.60 -23.93
CA CYS A 593 27.63 4.58 -23.96
C CYS A 593 28.24 4.62 -25.36
N ILE A 594 28.42 5.81 -25.90
CA ILE A 594 29.11 6.09 -27.17
C ILE A 594 30.29 7.00 -26.84
N VAL A 595 31.50 6.59 -27.20
CA VAL A 595 32.73 7.36 -27.01
C VAL A 595 33.29 7.74 -28.38
N ARG A 596 33.44 9.03 -28.66
CA ARG A 596 33.81 9.60 -29.96
C ARG A 596 35.14 10.34 -29.91
N ASN A 597 35.67 10.65 -31.10
CA ASN A 597 36.97 11.29 -31.33
C ASN A 597 38.14 10.41 -30.88
N LEU A 598 37.95 9.10 -30.96
CA LEU A 598 39.00 8.12 -30.69
C LEU A 598 40.08 8.13 -31.79
N LYS A 599 41.23 7.53 -31.46
CA LYS A 599 42.42 7.43 -32.33
C LYS A 599 42.79 5.99 -32.71
N ALA A 600 42.04 5.02 -32.21
CA ALA A 600 42.29 3.58 -32.34
C ALA A 600 40.97 2.82 -32.22
N GLU A 601 40.95 1.57 -32.69
CA GLU A 601 39.85 0.65 -32.41
C GLU A 601 39.99 0.04 -31.01
N PHE A 602 38.85 -0.19 -30.35
CA PHE A 602 38.78 -0.75 -29.01
C PHE A 602 37.95 -2.02 -29.00
N VAL A 603 38.46 -3.04 -28.30
CA VAL A 603 37.82 -4.35 -28.18
C VAL A 603 37.12 -4.42 -26.83
N GLY A 604 35.86 -4.88 -26.81
CA GLY A 604 35.16 -5.22 -25.56
C GLY A 604 35.83 -6.38 -24.82
N PRO A 605 35.50 -6.63 -23.55
CA PRO A 605 36.05 -7.78 -22.83
C PRO A 605 35.73 -9.09 -23.56
N GLU A 606 36.73 -9.95 -23.77
CA GLU A 606 36.58 -11.26 -24.46
C GLU A 606 35.48 -12.14 -23.85
N LYS A 607 35.16 -11.92 -22.57
CA LYS A 607 34.13 -12.60 -21.80
C LYS A 607 32.95 -11.69 -21.49
N SER A 608 32.40 -11.00 -22.50
CA SER A 608 31.09 -10.33 -22.39
C SER A 608 29.95 -11.37 -22.39
N ASP A 609 29.97 -12.26 -21.41
CA ASP A 609 29.06 -13.39 -21.30
C ASP A 609 27.62 -12.90 -21.01
N ASP A 610 26.68 -13.27 -21.88
CA ASP A 610 25.24 -13.13 -21.61
C ASP A 610 24.87 -13.90 -20.32
N VAL A 611 24.09 -13.25 -19.45
CA VAL A 611 23.52 -13.88 -18.25
C VAL A 611 22.05 -14.12 -18.52
N ILE A 612 21.72 -15.28 -19.07
CA ILE A 612 20.33 -15.70 -19.34
C ILE A 612 19.95 -16.81 -18.36
N THR A 613 18.92 -16.54 -17.56
CA THR A 613 18.34 -17.47 -16.58
C THR A 613 16.81 -17.46 -16.75
N PRO A 614 16.06 -18.36 -16.09
CA PRO A 614 14.60 -18.26 -16.04
C PRO A 614 14.05 -17.00 -15.37
N TYR A 615 14.90 -16.22 -14.68
CA TYR A 615 14.49 -15.11 -13.82
C TYR A 615 14.92 -13.74 -14.36
N VAL A 616 16.13 -13.67 -14.91
CA VAL A 616 16.74 -12.45 -15.46
C VAL A 616 17.52 -12.76 -16.73
N ALA A 617 17.50 -11.81 -17.66
CA ALA A 617 18.33 -11.75 -18.84
C ALA A 617 19.14 -10.45 -18.85
N PHE A 618 20.46 -10.57 -18.88
CA PHE A 618 21.38 -9.45 -19.09
C PHE A 618 22.31 -9.73 -20.26
N LYS A 619 22.55 -8.71 -21.08
CA LYS A 619 23.40 -8.77 -22.27
C LYS A 619 24.23 -7.50 -22.39
N ALA A 620 25.50 -7.64 -22.76
CA ALA A 620 26.35 -6.54 -23.19
C ALA A 620 26.71 -6.75 -24.68
N ARG A 621 26.59 -5.71 -25.50
CA ARG A 621 26.99 -5.72 -26.92
C ARG A 621 27.82 -4.49 -27.19
N TRP A 622 28.83 -4.60 -28.04
CA TRP A 622 29.73 -3.50 -28.34
C TRP A 622 30.15 -3.53 -29.80
N SER A 623 30.58 -2.38 -30.30
CA SER A 623 31.14 -2.19 -31.64
C SER A 623 32.15 -1.06 -31.62
N SER A 624 33.19 -1.14 -32.46
CA SER A 624 34.19 -0.09 -32.56
C SER A 624 34.55 0.19 -34.01
N THR A 625 34.96 1.44 -34.24
CA THR A 625 35.66 1.97 -35.40
C THR A 625 36.84 2.80 -34.87
N PRO A 626 37.80 3.23 -35.71
CA PRO A 626 38.96 4.01 -35.24
C PRO A 626 38.60 5.33 -34.54
N THR A 627 37.37 5.85 -34.75
CA THR A 627 36.91 7.15 -34.24
C THR A 627 35.76 7.06 -33.22
N GLU A 628 35.12 5.89 -33.07
CA GLU A 628 33.97 5.69 -32.18
C GLU A 628 33.96 4.27 -31.55
N PHE A 629 33.72 4.19 -30.25
CA PHE A 629 33.42 2.96 -29.50
C PHE A 629 32.01 3.06 -28.93
N GLN A 630 31.19 2.04 -29.14
CA GLN A 630 29.84 1.95 -28.60
C GLN A 630 29.69 0.68 -27.78
N VAL A 631 29.04 0.79 -26.62
CA VAL A 631 28.58 -0.34 -25.80
C VAL A 631 27.12 -0.15 -25.41
N ASP A 632 26.37 -1.24 -25.45
CA ASP A 632 24.96 -1.38 -25.11
C ASP A 632 24.77 -2.49 -24.09
N TRP A 633 24.24 -2.14 -22.92
CA TRP A 633 23.77 -3.09 -21.92
C TRP A 633 22.25 -3.16 -21.90
N PHE A 634 21.74 -4.37 -21.74
CA PHE A 634 20.32 -4.67 -21.59
C PHE A 634 20.10 -5.47 -20.31
N LEU A 635 19.08 -5.12 -19.52
CA LEU A 635 18.60 -5.92 -18.39
C LEU A 635 17.09 -6.11 -18.50
N LYS A 636 16.61 -7.36 -18.47
CA LYS A 636 15.19 -7.70 -18.41
C LYS A 636 14.92 -8.73 -17.30
N THR A 637 13.92 -8.50 -16.46
CA THR A 637 13.34 -9.55 -15.60
C THR A 637 12.40 -10.44 -16.44
N ILE A 638 12.52 -11.74 -16.29
CA ILE A 638 11.72 -12.77 -16.97
C ILE A 638 10.70 -13.38 -16.01
N GLY A 639 11.14 -13.70 -14.78
CA GLY A 639 10.29 -14.16 -13.69
C GLY A 639 10.06 -13.06 -12.67
N ASP A 640 9.03 -13.24 -11.84
CA ASP A 640 8.70 -12.35 -10.72
C ASP A 640 9.44 -12.72 -9.42
N ARG A 641 9.90 -13.96 -9.29
CA ARG A 641 10.56 -14.48 -8.09
C ARG A 641 11.63 -15.53 -8.36
N VAL A 642 12.62 -15.62 -7.47
CA VAL A 642 13.66 -16.66 -7.44
C VAL A 642 13.34 -17.67 -6.33
N PRO A 643 13.11 -18.96 -6.63
CA PRO A 643 12.89 -19.99 -5.61
C PRO A 643 14.08 -20.15 -4.66
N ALA A 644 13.81 -20.45 -3.38
CA ALA A 644 14.83 -20.58 -2.32
C ALA A 644 16.05 -21.43 -2.72
N LYS A 645 15.83 -22.55 -3.40
CA LYS A 645 16.88 -23.47 -3.88
C LYS A 645 17.81 -22.87 -4.96
N GLU A 646 17.35 -21.88 -5.72
CA GLU A 646 18.09 -21.28 -6.84
C GLU A 646 18.85 -20.00 -6.45
N ILE A 647 18.65 -19.50 -5.22
CA ILE A 647 19.25 -18.24 -4.74
C ILE A 647 20.77 -18.21 -4.90
N GLY A 648 21.46 -19.31 -4.59
CA GLY A 648 22.92 -19.42 -4.75
C GLY A 648 23.40 -19.40 -6.21
N SER A 649 22.52 -19.73 -7.16
CA SER A 649 22.77 -19.58 -8.61
C SER A 649 22.49 -18.15 -9.06
N TYR A 650 21.35 -17.60 -8.65
CA TYR A 650 20.95 -16.21 -8.90
C TYR A 650 21.98 -15.20 -8.40
N LEU A 651 22.54 -15.36 -7.19
CA LEU A 651 23.55 -14.43 -6.66
C LEU A 651 24.88 -14.47 -7.46
N LYS A 652 25.26 -15.65 -7.98
CA LYS A 652 26.39 -15.76 -8.92
C LYS A 652 26.09 -15.06 -10.24
N SER A 653 24.87 -15.22 -10.76
CA SER A 653 24.39 -14.51 -11.95
C SER A 653 24.39 -12.99 -11.73
N ARG A 654 23.88 -12.49 -10.59
CA ARG A 654 23.88 -11.05 -10.25
C ARG A 654 25.28 -10.48 -10.15
N ARG A 655 26.22 -11.16 -9.48
CA ARG A 655 27.63 -10.75 -9.46
C ARG A 655 28.22 -10.66 -10.86
N LYS A 656 28.00 -11.69 -11.69
CA LYS A 656 28.44 -11.70 -13.09
C LYS A 656 27.83 -10.57 -13.93
N MET A 657 26.60 -10.14 -13.65
CA MET A 657 26.00 -8.95 -14.27
C MET A 657 26.71 -7.67 -13.83
N VAL A 658 27.01 -7.51 -12.52
CA VAL A 658 27.78 -6.36 -12.00
C VAL A 658 29.17 -6.29 -12.64
N ASP A 659 29.90 -7.41 -12.66
CA ASP A 659 31.24 -7.50 -13.25
C ASP A 659 31.25 -7.15 -14.74
N ASN A 660 30.19 -7.50 -15.48
CA ASN A 660 30.05 -7.23 -16.92
C ASN A 660 29.36 -5.88 -17.23
N ALA A 661 28.98 -5.10 -16.21
CA ALA A 661 28.34 -3.79 -16.32
C ALA A 661 29.28 -2.60 -16.04
N SER A 662 30.57 -2.85 -15.79
CA SER A 662 31.58 -1.82 -15.51
C SER A 662 32.88 -2.14 -16.23
N TRP A 663 33.20 -1.39 -17.27
CA TRP A 663 34.41 -1.55 -18.09
C TRP A 663 35.32 -0.33 -17.88
N SER A 664 36.63 -0.47 -18.11
CA SER A 664 37.58 0.65 -18.06
C SER A 664 38.55 0.59 -19.23
N TYR A 665 38.84 1.76 -19.82
CA TYR A 665 39.57 1.87 -21.09
C TYR A 665 40.62 2.98 -21.08
N ASN A 666 41.72 2.73 -21.79
CA ASN A 666 42.75 3.73 -22.07
C ASN A 666 42.48 4.42 -23.41
N PHE A 667 41.73 5.53 -23.37
CA PHE A 667 41.45 6.35 -24.55
C PHE A 667 42.57 7.39 -24.84
N ALA A 668 43.62 7.45 -24.01
CA ALA A 668 44.76 8.36 -24.17
C ALA A 668 45.77 7.92 -25.26
N TYR A 669 45.42 6.97 -26.13
CA TYR A 669 46.35 6.38 -27.09
C TYR A 669 47.01 7.46 -27.98
N ALA A 670 48.33 7.58 -27.87
CA ALA A 670 49.13 8.49 -28.66
C ALA A 670 49.52 7.84 -30.00
N GLU A 671 49.89 8.64 -31.00
CA GLU A 671 50.34 8.17 -32.32
C GLU A 671 51.74 7.53 -32.27
N THR A 672 51.90 6.39 -31.58
CA THR A 672 53.11 5.54 -31.68
C THR A 672 52.82 4.08 -31.35
N GLU A 673 53.28 3.21 -32.25
CA GLU A 673 53.42 1.75 -32.11
C GLU A 673 52.14 0.91 -32.05
N ALA A 674 51.60 0.63 -33.25
CA ALA A 674 50.86 -0.59 -33.51
C ALA A 674 51.77 -1.83 -33.34
N ASN A 675 51.21 -2.93 -32.82
CA ASN A 675 51.74 -4.29 -32.89
C ASN A 675 50.62 -5.26 -33.28
#